data_AF-A0A9W6RT34-F1
#
_entry.id   AF-A0A9W6RT34-F1
#
_cell.length_a   1.000
_cell.length_b   1.000
_cell.length_c   1.000
_cell.angle_alpha   90.00
_cell.angle_beta   90.00
_cell.angle_gamma   90.00
#
_symmetry.space_group_name_H-M   'P 1'
#
loop_
_entity.id
_entity.type
_entity.pdbx_description
1 polymer ?
#
loop_
_entity_poly.entity_id
_entity_poly.type
_entity_poly.pdbx_seq_one_letter_code
_entity_poly.pdbx_strand_id
1 'polypeptide(L)'
;MSLVGRALTAVLLAVVGLGAPAHAQTTYPFQNPKLSLDARVDDLLGRLTLDEKVSLLHQYEPAIPRLGIKAFKTGTEALHGVAWSTDIHNGGAVVTARGTVFPQAVGLASTWNPALIKQVGSAVGDEARGYHTIDPDVWGLQLWAPVVNLLRDPRWGRNEEGYSEDPYLTGAISTAYGSGIEGPDPDHLRAAPVLKHYLANNNEANRDTTSSDLRPRVENEYDQKAFSAAISADAATGVMASYNLVNGRPDTVDPDLNDVVRKWTGRDLLNVSDAGAPNNLVGSEKYYPTLAAGDAAALKAGLDSFTTDDTNAGPTTTAVKEALSTGLLKESDVDTAVRHILSIRVRLGDFDPDGGPYAGIGADVIDSPAHRKLARQTADQAAVLLKNSGHALPLSARTGTKVAVVGPLENTLYTDWYSAALPYTVTPLAGIRERLGSAGTVTDSEGADRIALKDVGTGKYITAGTGASGAALKESATSADSTTQFDVFDWGQGKLTLRSVANGRYAGRHDWGDTIVNDQAQPNGWYVQQMFTLEKQDDGGYLLRYAGYETDESWYGDKKYLKAGADGTLVLATKDEASHFSKDLIASGTDQAVKAAKGADAAVVVVGSMPFINGREAHDRTTMALAESQENLIKAVRAANPHTIVVVENSYPTTLNWEQANVPGILWTTHAGAETGHAIADTLFGDSDPAGRLTQTWYRSDGDLPDILDYDIIKSDRTYQYYRGTPLYPFGHGLSYTTFRYDDLRVSAAGGRVTATVRVTNTGRRAGDEVVQLYTHQRTSRDKEPARQLRAFQRVRLNAGRSTTVRLTFNTSDLAHWDVTRDRNVVETSAYDVLVGASSADIRQRAALRLNGETIPARDLTRTTRAVDFDDYRGVRLVDETKERGDAVGAADGDWLRFADVSLGAGAATFTGSAASAGSGSIEVHLDSPAGPLAGTATVGGTGDVYEYATTTAALHGAKGRHDVYLVFHGDLRLSTFSLRGAG
;
A
#
# COMPACT_ATOMS: atom_id res chain seq x y z
N MET A 1 -74.70 28.72 9.45
CA MET A 1 -75.57 29.75 8.82
C MET A 1 -75.65 29.48 7.33
N SER A 2 -76.87 29.43 6.81
CA SER A 2 -77.34 29.64 5.42
C SER A 2 -76.47 29.14 4.26
N LEU A 3 -76.86 28.07 3.54
CA LEU A 3 -77.81 28.08 2.40
C LEU A 3 -77.51 29.14 1.34
N VAL A 4 -77.03 28.70 0.18
CA VAL A 4 -77.51 29.10 -1.15
C VAL A 4 -77.41 27.87 -2.06
N GLY A 5 -78.53 27.46 -2.63
CA GLY A 5 -78.59 26.37 -3.60
C GLY A 5 -78.41 26.84 -5.04
N ARG A 6 -78.22 25.89 -5.97
CA ARG A 6 -78.82 25.90 -7.31
C ARG A 6 -78.68 24.56 -8.03
N ALA A 7 -79.86 24.14 -8.48
CA ALA A 7 -80.31 23.13 -9.43
C ALA A 7 -79.34 22.45 -10.41
N LEU A 8 -79.68 21.16 -10.60
CA LEU A 8 -79.25 20.14 -11.56
C LEU A 8 -79.26 20.55 -13.05
N THR A 9 -78.29 20.00 -13.78
CA THR A 9 -78.48 19.46 -15.15
C THR A 9 -77.76 18.11 -15.24
N ALA A 10 -78.47 17.07 -15.66
CA ALA A 10 -77.98 15.69 -15.76
C ALA A 10 -77.20 15.46 -17.06
N VAL A 11 -76.05 14.77 -16.96
CA VAL A 11 -75.38 14.07 -18.07
C VAL A 11 -74.86 12.72 -17.55
N LEU A 12 -75.14 11.65 -18.29
CA LEU A 12 -74.79 10.25 -18.04
C LEU A 12 -73.33 10.04 -17.59
N LEU A 13 -73.13 9.36 -16.45
CA LEU A 13 -71.87 8.67 -16.14
C LEU A 13 -71.88 7.27 -16.76
N ALA A 14 -71.04 7.07 -17.78
CA ALA A 14 -70.56 5.74 -18.14
C ALA A 14 -69.47 5.35 -17.13
N VAL A 15 -69.69 4.24 -16.42
CA VAL A 15 -68.67 3.57 -15.61
C VAL A 15 -67.67 2.93 -16.57
N VAL A 16 -66.49 3.52 -16.71
CA VAL A 16 -65.31 2.82 -17.24
C VAL A 16 -64.36 2.65 -16.06
N GLY A 17 -64.38 1.45 -15.48
CA GLY A 17 -63.34 1.01 -14.57
C GLY A 17 -62.05 0.81 -15.36
N LEU A 18 -61.11 1.74 -15.22
CA LEU A 18 -59.71 1.51 -15.52
C LEU A 18 -59.02 1.13 -14.20
N GLY A 19 -59.15 -0.13 -13.81
CA GLY A 19 -58.14 -0.75 -12.98
C GLY A 19 -56.88 -0.88 -13.83
N ALA A 20 -55.85 -0.09 -13.53
CA ALA A 20 -54.52 -0.37 -14.05
C ALA A 20 -54.13 -1.79 -13.58
N PRO A 21 -53.64 -2.68 -14.46
CA PRO A 21 -53.16 -3.97 -14.02
C PRO A 21 -51.92 -3.73 -13.16
N ALA A 22 -52.02 -4.01 -11.87
CA ALA A 22 -50.87 -4.32 -11.04
C ALA A 22 -50.09 -5.41 -11.78
N HIS A 23 -48.94 -5.06 -12.34
CA HIS A 23 -48.04 -6.04 -12.94
C HIS A 23 -47.59 -6.94 -11.78
N ALA A 24 -48.09 -8.18 -11.76
CA ALA A 24 -47.58 -9.19 -10.86
C ALA A 24 -46.08 -9.31 -11.15
N GLN A 25 -45.24 -8.90 -10.20
CA GLN A 25 -43.80 -8.99 -10.30
C GLN A 25 -43.46 -10.48 -10.38
N THR A 26 -43.07 -10.94 -11.57
CA THR A 26 -42.68 -12.33 -11.79
C THR A 26 -41.54 -12.67 -10.83
N THR A 27 -41.79 -13.57 -9.87
CA THR A 27 -40.74 -14.03 -8.97
C THR A 27 -39.83 -14.97 -9.74
N TYR A 28 -38.62 -14.52 -10.08
CA TYR A 28 -37.63 -15.34 -10.76
C TYR A 28 -36.92 -16.28 -9.77
N PRO A 29 -36.46 -17.47 -10.20
CA PRO A 29 -35.68 -18.37 -9.34
C PRO A 29 -34.46 -17.70 -8.70
N PHE A 30 -33.70 -16.88 -9.44
CA PHE A 30 -32.55 -16.16 -8.88
C PHE A 30 -32.89 -15.19 -7.72
N GLN A 31 -34.17 -14.83 -7.52
CA GLN A 31 -34.65 -14.00 -6.42
C GLN A 31 -35.08 -14.81 -5.19
N ASN A 32 -34.99 -16.15 -5.25
CA ASN A 32 -35.34 -17.01 -4.11
C ASN A 32 -34.10 -17.29 -3.25
N PRO A 33 -33.96 -16.67 -2.06
CA PRO A 33 -32.80 -16.87 -1.19
C PRO A 33 -32.69 -18.30 -0.61
N LYS A 34 -33.67 -19.18 -0.87
CA LYS A 34 -33.63 -20.59 -0.47
C LYS A 34 -32.93 -21.50 -1.48
N LEU A 35 -32.61 -21.01 -2.69
CA LEU A 35 -31.82 -21.75 -3.67
C LEU A 35 -30.33 -21.60 -3.39
N SER A 36 -29.51 -22.56 -3.85
CA SER A 36 -28.06 -22.43 -3.77
C SER A 36 -27.56 -21.25 -4.62
N LEU A 37 -26.40 -20.70 -4.25
CA LEU A 37 -25.71 -19.66 -5.00
C LEU A 37 -25.61 -20.02 -6.49
N ASP A 38 -25.07 -21.20 -6.81
CA ASP A 38 -24.95 -21.66 -8.19
C ASP A 38 -26.28 -21.70 -8.94
N ALA A 39 -27.35 -22.22 -8.32
CA ALA A 39 -28.65 -22.30 -8.98
C ALA A 39 -29.23 -20.91 -9.28
N ARG A 40 -28.97 -19.93 -8.41
CA ARG A 40 -29.39 -18.54 -8.62
C ARG A 40 -28.56 -17.88 -9.73
N VAL A 41 -27.25 -18.07 -9.71
CA VAL A 41 -26.32 -17.52 -10.71
C VAL A 41 -26.56 -18.12 -12.09
N ASP A 42 -26.74 -19.44 -12.20
CA ASP A 42 -27.02 -20.12 -13.46
C ASP A 42 -28.36 -19.69 -14.08
N ASP A 43 -29.42 -19.58 -13.26
CA ASP A 43 -30.71 -19.07 -13.73
C ASP A 43 -30.61 -17.62 -14.22
N LEU A 44 -29.86 -16.78 -13.51
CA LEU A 44 -29.67 -15.37 -13.89
C LEU A 44 -28.82 -15.24 -15.17
N LEU A 45 -27.69 -15.93 -15.24
CA LEU A 45 -26.78 -15.91 -16.39
C LEU A 45 -27.49 -16.41 -17.66
N GLY A 46 -28.26 -17.49 -17.56
CA GLY A 46 -29.02 -18.06 -18.67
C GLY A 46 -30.18 -17.17 -19.15
N ARG A 47 -30.57 -16.16 -18.38
CA ARG A 47 -31.60 -15.20 -18.76
C ARG A 47 -31.05 -13.99 -19.50
N LEU A 48 -29.79 -13.61 -19.30
CA LEU A 48 -29.18 -12.41 -19.88
C LEU A 48 -28.95 -12.58 -21.38
N THR A 49 -29.17 -11.52 -22.16
CA THR A 49 -28.71 -11.47 -23.55
C THR A 49 -27.21 -11.23 -23.60
N LEU A 50 -26.56 -11.53 -24.73
CA LEU A 50 -25.14 -11.25 -24.89
C LEU A 50 -24.80 -9.76 -24.69
N ASP A 51 -25.63 -8.86 -25.21
CA ASP A 51 -25.43 -7.42 -25.04
C ASP A 51 -25.51 -6.99 -23.57
N GLU A 52 -26.44 -7.59 -22.81
CA GLU A 52 -26.53 -7.34 -21.38
C GLU A 52 -25.33 -7.90 -20.62
N LYS A 53 -24.87 -9.11 -20.94
CA LYS A 53 -23.65 -9.70 -20.35
C LYS A 53 -22.44 -8.78 -20.56
N VAL A 54 -22.22 -8.32 -21.80
CA VAL A 54 -21.12 -7.40 -22.13
C VAL A 54 -21.24 -6.06 -21.38
N SER A 55 -22.46 -5.57 -21.16
CA SER A 55 -22.68 -4.31 -20.42
C SER A 55 -22.30 -4.37 -18.95
N LEU A 56 -22.18 -5.56 -18.36
CA LEU A 56 -21.80 -5.76 -16.97
C LEU A 56 -20.28 -5.79 -16.75
N LEU A 57 -19.46 -5.72 -17.81
CA LEU A 57 -18.01 -5.84 -17.69
C LEU A 57 -17.33 -4.50 -17.32
N HIS A 58 -18.03 -3.37 -17.38
CA HIS A 58 -17.49 -2.07 -16.97
C HIS A 58 -17.74 -1.80 -15.48
N GLN A 59 -16.90 -0.97 -14.85
CA GLN A 59 -17.04 -0.64 -13.43
C GLN A 59 -18.41 -0.06 -13.03
N TYR A 60 -19.12 0.58 -13.97
CA TYR A 60 -20.51 1.01 -13.80
C TYR A 60 -21.44 0.10 -14.59
N GLU A 61 -22.00 -0.88 -13.90
CA GLU A 61 -22.94 -1.83 -14.49
C GLU A 61 -24.34 -1.19 -14.59
N PRO A 62 -24.95 -1.14 -15.78
CA PRO A 62 -26.27 -0.55 -15.94
C PRO A 62 -27.36 -1.43 -15.34
N ALA A 63 -28.49 -0.81 -14.97
CA ALA A 63 -29.70 -1.56 -14.63
C ALA A 63 -30.22 -2.38 -15.83
N ILE A 64 -30.85 -3.53 -15.56
CA ILE A 64 -31.53 -4.36 -16.56
C ILE A 64 -33.02 -4.45 -16.19
N PRO A 65 -33.85 -3.48 -16.62
CA PRO A 65 -35.22 -3.33 -16.14
C PRO A 65 -36.11 -4.54 -16.40
N ARG A 66 -35.91 -5.26 -17.52
CA ARG A 66 -36.75 -6.43 -17.86
C ARG A 66 -36.61 -7.59 -16.86
N LEU A 67 -35.48 -7.66 -16.15
CA LEU A 67 -35.19 -8.65 -15.12
C LEU A 67 -35.29 -8.05 -13.70
N GLY A 68 -35.53 -6.75 -13.58
CA GLY A 68 -35.56 -6.05 -12.28
C GLY A 68 -34.18 -5.94 -11.62
N ILE A 69 -33.09 -6.02 -12.39
CA ILE A 69 -31.72 -5.87 -11.90
C ILE A 69 -31.40 -4.38 -11.78
N LYS A 70 -30.90 -3.95 -10.63
CA LYS A 70 -30.47 -2.58 -10.37
C LYS A 70 -29.08 -2.33 -10.95
N ALA A 71 -28.73 -1.05 -11.11
CA ALA A 71 -27.35 -0.66 -11.39
C ALA A 71 -26.43 -1.16 -10.26
N PHE A 72 -25.19 -1.43 -10.61
CA PHE A 72 -24.16 -1.86 -9.67
C PHE A 72 -22.85 -1.18 -10.02
N LYS A 73 -22.01 -1.00 -9.02
CA LYS A 73 -20.72 -0.38 -9.18
C LYS A 73 -19.66 -1.19 -8.46
N THR A 74 -18.60 -1.56 -9.18
CA THR A 74 -17.36 -2.03 -8.59
C THR A 74 -16.56 -0.83 -8.10
N GLY A 75 -16.15 -0.86 -6.83
CA GLY A 75 -15.24 0.13 -6.28
C GLY A 75 -15.86 1.14 -5.33
N THR A 76 -15.33 1.12 -4.12
CA THR A 76 -15.39 2.17 -3.11
C THR A 76 -14.15 2.00 -2.25
N GLU A 77 -13.44 3.09 -1.98
CA GLU A 77 -12.19 3.03 -1.25
C GLU A 77 -12.43 2.89 0.25
N ALA A 78 -11.71 1.96 0.88
CA ALA A 78 -11.97 1.57 2.26
C ALA A 78 -10.70 1.15 3.02
N LEU A 79 -9.55 1.77 2.73
CA LEU A 79 -8.24 1.32 3.23
C LEU A 79 -8.16 1.24 4.76
N HIS A 80 -8.63 2.28 5.44
CA HIS A 80 -8.62 2.39 6.92
C HIS A 80 -9.87 3.10 7.46
N GLY A 81 -11.01 2.85 6.80
CA GLY A 81 -12.24 3.65 6.90
C GLY A 81 -12.81 3.82 5.49
N VAL A 82 -14.13 3.97 5.34
CA VAL A 82 -14.72 4.31 4.03
C VAL A 82 -14.22 5.70 3.65
N ALA A 83 -13.49 5.81 2.55
CA ALA A 83 -12.68 6.98 2.25
C ALA A 83 -13.32 7.86 1.18
N TRP A 84 -13.59 7.30 0.01
CA TRP A 84 -14.20 8.00 -1.11
C TRP A 84 -14.75 7.03 -2.14
N SER A 85 -15.58 7.55 -3.02
CA SER A 85 -16.06 6.87 -4.22
C SER A 85 -16.18 7.86 -5.36
N THR A 86 -16.80 7.46 -6.46
CA THR A 86 -16.97 8.28 -7.67
C THR A 86 -18.45 8.31 -8.08
N ASP A 87 -18.91 9.48 -8.51
CA ASP A 87 -20.32 9.72 -8.84
C ASP A 87 -20.57 9.55 -10.34
N ILE A 88 -21.36 8.54 -10.70
CA ILE A 88 -21.75 8.25 -12.08
C ILE A 88 -22.53 9.42 -12.72
N HIS A 89 -23.31 10.16 -11.93
CA HIS A 89 -24.17 11.25 -12.39
C HIS A 89 -23.44 12.58 -12.51
N ASN A 90 -22.16 12.62 -12.10
CA ASN A 90 -21.30 13.80 -12.17
C ASN A 90 -19.95 13.49 -12.84
N GLY A 91 -19.98 12.71 -13.92
CA GLY A 91 -18.80 12.44 -14.75
C GLY A 91 -17.66 11.73 -14.02
N GLY A 92 -17.95 10.95 -12.99
CA GLY A 92 -16.95 10.23 -12.21
C GLY A 92 -16.26 11.07 -11.14
N ALA A 93 -16.78 12.26 -10.84
CA ALA A 93 -16.22 13.13 -9.80
C ALA A 93 -16.08 12.39 -8.46
N VAL A 94 -14.94 12.60 -7.80
CA VAL A 94 -14.65 12.00 -6.49
C VAL A 94 -15.58 12.57 -5.43
N VAL A 95 -16.23 11.68 -4.67
CA VAL A 95 -17.02 12.00 -3.49
C VAL A 95 -16.29 11.48 -2.27
N THR A 96 -15.75 12.40 -1.47
CA THR A 96 -15.06 12.07 -0.21
C THR A 96 -16.06 11.78 0.90
N ALA A 97 -15.89 10.64 1.55
CA ALA A 97 -16.67 10.27 2.72
C ALA A 97 -16.36 11.19 3.90
N ARG A 98 -17.25 11.21 4.89
CA ARG A 98 -17.04 11.90 6.16
C ARG A 98 -17.46 10.98 7.29
N GLY A 99 -16.53 10.16 7.76
CA GLY A 99 -16.80 9.01 8.63
C GLY A 99 -15.64 8.70 9.57
N THR A 100 -15.65 7.51 10.17
CA THR A 100 -14.57 7.11 11.08
C THR A 100 -13.28 6.86 10.28
N VAL A 101 -12.18 7.47 10.73
CA VAL A 101 -10.83 7.24 10.18
C VAL A 101 -10.01 6.53 11.25
N PHE A 102 -9.58 5.31 10.96
CA PHE A 102 -8.71 4.52 11.82
C PHE A 102 -7.24 4.86 11.55
N PRO A 103 -6.28 4.29 12.30
CA PRO A 103 -4.89 4.42 11.89
C PRO A 103 -4.65 3.90 10.49
N GLN A 104 -3.78 4.58 9.75
CA GLN A 104 -3.30 4.15 8.44
C GLN A 104 -2.85 2.67 8.48
N ALA A 105 -2.89 1.96 7.35
CA ALA A 105 -2.75 0.51 7.30
C ALA A 105 -1.54 -0.05 8.05
N VAL A 106 -0.35 0.54 7.89
CA VAL A 106 0.85 0.16 8.66
C VAL A 106 0.67 0.30 10.19
N GLY A 107 -0.17 1.24 10.64
CA GLY A 107 -0.60 1.43 12.02
C GLY A 107 -1.55 0.34 12.49
N LEU A 108 -2.52 -0.08 11.65
CA LEU A 108 -3.37 -1.24 11.93
C LEU A 108 -2.52 -2.50 12.16
N ALA A 109 -1.54 -2.74 11.30
CA ALA A 109 -0.62 -3.86 11.44
C ALA A 109 0.29 -3.72 12.68
N SER A 110 0.68 -2.49 13.03
CA SER A 110 1.49 -2.20 14.23
C SER A 110 0.80 -2.56 15.54
N THR A 111 -0.53 -2.77 15.53
CA THR A 111 -1.24 -3.33 16.70
C THR A 111 -0.86 -4.78 17.00
N TRP A 112 -0.43 -5.56 16.00
CA TRP A 112 -0.21 -7.01 16.09
C TRP A 112 -1.40 -7.74 16.73
N ASN A 113 -2.61 -7.25 16.45
CA ASN A 113 -3.85 -7.72 17.05
C ASN A 113 -4.94 -8.00 16.00
N PRO A 114 -4.90 -9.17 15.34
CA PRO A 114 -5.91 -9.57 14.35
C PRO A 114 -7.35 -9.49 14.88
N ALA A 115 -7.57 -9.77 16.17
CA ALA A 115 -8.91 -9.69 16.75
C ALA A 115 -9.45 -8.25 16.83
N LEU A 116 -8.56 -7.26 17.05
CA LEU A 116 -8.92 -5.85 16.97
C LEU A 116 -9.15 -5.43 15.52
N ILE A 117 -8.28 -5.84 14.60
CA ILE A 117 -8.41 -5.48 13.18
C ILE A 117 -9.68 -6.08 12.55
N LYS A 118 -10.13 -7.24 13.00
CA LYS A 118 -11.45 -7.77 12.61
C LYS A 118 -12.61 -6.86 13.06
N GLN A 119 -12.51 -6.24 14.24
CA GLN A 119 -13.52 -5.26 14.69
C GLN A 119 -13.46 -3.99 13.85
N VAL A 120 -12.26 -3.55 13.48
CA VAL A 120 -12.08 -2.40 12.57
C VAL A 120 -12.73 -2.71 11.22
N GLY A 121 -12.43 -3.85 10.60
CA GLY A 121 -13.07 -4.26 9.34
C GLY A 121 -14.59 -4.36 9.46
N SER A 122 -15.11 -4.85 10.59
CA SER A 122 -16.54 -4.90 10.87
C SER A 122 -17.17 -3.51 10.86
N ALA A 123 -16.56 -2.53 11.55
CA ALA A 123 -17.03 -1.15 11.56
C ALA A 123 -17.00 -0.52 10.16
N VAL A 124 -15.95 -0.80 9.37
CA VAL A 124 -15.83 -0.33 7.98
C VAL A 124 -16.93 -0.91 7.09
N GLY A 125 -17.22 -2.21 7.22
CA GLY A 125 -18.33 -2.85 6.50
C GLY A 125 -19.70 -2.30 6.90
N ASP A 126 -19.88 -1.94 8.18
CA ASP A 126 -21.11 -1.28 8.65
C ASP A 126 -21.26 0.13 8.06
N GLU A 127 -20.19 0.95 8.10
CA GLU A 127 -20.21 2.29 7.50
C GLU A 127 -20.40 2.23 5.98
N ALA A 128 -19.83 1.24 5.29
CA ALA A 128 -20.06 1.02 3.86
C ALA A 128 -21.55 0.78 3.54
N ARG A 129 -22.25 -0.03 4.35
CA ARG A 129 -23.71 -0.20 4.24
C ARG A 129 -24.48 1.07 4.58
N GLY A 130 -24.00 1.84 5.57
CA GLY A 130 -24.56 3.15 5.91
C GLY A 130 -24.50 4.13 4.73
N TYR A 131 -23.35 4.23 4.06
CA TYR A 131 -23.17 5.07 2.87
C TYR A 131 -23.97 4.55 1.67
N HIS A 132 -23.98 3.24 1.43
CA HIS A 132 -24.79 2.62 0.38
C HIS A 132 -26.29 2.89 0.55
N THR A 133 -26.78 2.98 1.78
CA THR A 133 -28.17 3.36 2.07
C THR A 133 -28.47 4.83 1.73
N ILE A 134 -27.47 5.72 1.82
CA ILE A 134 -27.61 7.13 1.44
C ILE A 134 -27.75 7.25 -0.08
N ASP A 135 -26.81 6.64 -0.81
CA ASP A 135 -26.80 6.65 -2.27
C ASP A 135 -26.06 5.43 -2.84
N PRO A 136 -26.78 4.40 -3.30
CA PRO A 136 -26.18 3.17 -3.82
C PRO A 136 -25.53 3.35 -5.21
N ASP A 137 -25.87 4.42 -5.95
CA ASP A 137 -25.26 4.70 -7.26
C ASP A 137 -23.84 5.29 -7.10
N VAL A 138 -23.57 5.92 -5.95
CA VAL A 138 -22.25 6.44 -5.59
C VAL A 138 -21.46 5.41 -4.78
N TRP A 139 -22.06 4.85 -3.73
CA TRP A 139 -21.37 4.02 -2.74
C TRP A 139 -21.59 2.53 -3.02
N GLY A 140 -20.74 1.96 -3.88
CA GLY A 140 -20.71 0.52 -4.16
C GLY A 140 -20.26 -0.31 -2.94
N LEU A 141 -20.70 -1.56 -2.88
CA LEU A 141 -20.35 -2.47 -1.78
C LEU A 141 -19.18 -3.41 -2.08
N GLN A 142 -18.60 -3.33 -3.28
CA GLN A 142 -17.28 -3.90 -3.53
C GLN A 142 -16.22 -2.88 -3.11
N LEU A 143 -15.43 -3.22 -2.11
CA LEU A 143 -14.47 -2.32 -1.47
C LEU A 143 -13.05 -2.63 -1.94
N TRP A 144 -12.35 -1.62 -2.47
CA TRP A 144 -10.97 -1.74 -2.96
C TRP A 144 -9.97 -1.66 -1.81
N ALA A 145 -10.07 -2.61 -0.89
CA ALA A 145 -9.20 -2.76 0.26
C ALA A 145 -9.22 -4.21 0.76
N PRO A 146 -8.13 -4.67 1.42
CA PRO A 146 -6.91 -3.91 1.73
C PRO A 146 -5.82 -3.95 0.64
N VAL A 147 -4.85 -3.02 0.76
CA VAL A 147 -3.57 -3.11 0.05
C VAL A 147 -2.68 -4.13 0.78
N VAL A 148 -2.23 -5.17 0.07
CA VAL A 148 -1.43 -6.26 0.64
C VAL A 148 -0.02 -6.34 0.05
N ASN A 149 0.34 -5.45 -0.89
CA ASN A 149 1.71 -5.41 -1.38
C ASN A 149 2.70 -5.21 -0.23
N LEU A 150 3.84 -5.90 -0.31
CA LEU A 150 4.77 -5.97 0.80
C LEU A 150 5.65 -4.73 0.85
N LEU A 151 5.95 -4.28 2.06
CA LEU A 151 6.70 -3.06 2.29
C LEU A 151 8.21 -3.27 2.11
N ARG A 152 8.61 -3.73 0.91
CA ARG A 152 9.98 -4.11 0.53
C ARG A 152 10.95 -2.94 0.58
N ASP A 153 10.52 -1.78 0.09
CA ASP A 153 11.32 -0.56 0.05
C ASP A 153 10.60 0.59 0.81
N PRO A 154 11.24 1.17 1.84
CA PRO A 154 10.65 2.27 2.61
C PRO A 154 10.52 3.59 1.83
N ARG A 155 11.10 3.67 0.63
CA ARG A 155 10.96 4.80 -0.27
C ARG A 155 9.70 4.75 -1.14
N TRP A 156 9.05 3.60 -1.24
CA TRP A 156 7.83 3.46 -2.02
C TRP A 156 6.79 4.51 -1.59
N GLY A 157 6.26 5.26 -2.56
CA GLY A 157 5.33 6.37 -2.31
C GLY A 157 4.05 5.94 -1.59
N ARG A 158 3.58 4.71 -1.82
CA ARG A 158 2.40 4.14 -1.14
C ARG A 158 2.75 3.15 -0.02
N ASN A 159 3.97 3.21 0.51
CA ASN A 159 4.42 2.33 1.61
C ASN A 159 3.49 2.41 2.83
N GLU A 160 2.81 3.53 3.06
CA GLU A 160 1.88 3.66 4.18
C GLU A 160 0.63 2.78 4.06
N GLU A 161 0.25 2.41 2.84
CA GLU A 161 -0.99 1.68 2.56
C GLU A 161 -0.85 0.17 2.78
N GLY A 162 0.38 -0.37 2.74
CA GLY A 162 0.62 -1.78 3.06
C GLY A 162 0.72 -2.03 4.56
N TYR A 163 0.67 -3.31 4.94
CA TYR A 163 0.69 -3.71 6.35
C TYR A 163 2.10 -3.97 6.89
N SER A 164 2.95 -4.66 6.13
CA SER A 164 4.25 -5.15 6.60
C SER A 164 5.20 -5.51 5.46
N GLU A 165 6.50 -5.54 5.75
CA GLU A 165 7.51 -6.21 4.90
C GLU A 165 7.48 -7.75 5.05
N ASP A 166 6.59 -8.29 5.88
CA ASP A 166 6.48 -9.72 6.18
C ASP A 166 5.18 -10.33 5.62
N PRO A 167 5.26 -11.39 4.77
CA PRO A 167 4.07 -12.03 4.21
C PRO A 167 3.11 -12.62 5.26
N TYR A 168 3.63 -13.17 6.37
CA TYR A 168 2.78 -13.79 7.39
C TYR A 168 2.00 -12.73 8.18
N LEU A 169 2.66 -11.64 8.59
CA LEU A 169 1.97 -10.54 9.28
C LEU A 169 0.97 -9.85 8.35
N THR A 170 1.35 -9.54 7.11
CA THR A 170 0.44 -8.99 6.10
C THR A 170 -0.78 -9.88 5.91
N GLY A 171 -0.58 -11.19 5.70
CA GLY A 171 -1.66 -12.16 5.56
C GLY A 171 -2.57 -12.26 6.78
N ALA A 172 -2.01 -12.22 8.00
CA ALA A 172 -2.80 -12.29 9.24
C ALA A 172 -3.67 -11.03 9.45
N ILE A 173 -3.15 -9.85 9.12
CA ILE A 173 -3.85 -8.58 9.27
C ILE A 173 -4.89 -8.39 8.15
N SER A 174 -4.54 -8.69 6.89
CA SER A 174 -5.47 -8.60 5.76
C SER A 174 -6.64 -9.58 5.89
N THR A 175 -6.38 -10.82 6.32
CA THR A 175 -7.44 -11.81 6.61
C THR A 175 -8.38 -11.29 7.71
N ALA A 176 -7.83 -10.72 8.78
CA ALA A 176 -8.65 -10.17 9.86
C ALA A 176 -9.52 -9.00 9.40
N TYR A 177 -8.94 -8.06 8.65
CA TYR A 177 -9.64 -6.89 8.14
C TYR A 177 -10.75 -7.30 7.16
N GLY A 178 -10.42 -8.13 6.17
CA GLY A 178 -11.34 -8.65 5.17
C GLY A 178 -12.49 -9.47 5.79
N SER A 179 -12.20 -10.40 6.70
CA SER A 179 -13.24 -11.13 7.44
C SER A 179 -14.09 -10.25 8.36
N GLY A 180 -13.60 -9.06 8.74
CA GLY A 180 -14.40 -8.06 9.41
C GLY A 180 -15.39 -7.41 8.44
N ILE A 181 -14.89 -6.96 7.29
CA ILE A 181 -15.65 -6.29 6.23
C ILE A 181 -16.78 -7.18 5.71
N GLU A 182 -16.48 -8.44 5.38
CA GLU A 182 -17.44 -9.34 4.74
C GLU A 182 -18.51 -9.86 5.71
N GLY A 183 -18.21 -9.90 7.01
CA GLY A 183 -19.06 -10.50 8.03
C GLY A 183 -18.80 -11.99 8.25
N PRO A 184 -19.61 -12.66 9.09
CA PRO A 184 -19.36 -14.04 9.50
C PRO A 184 -19.77 -15.11 8.48
N ASP A 185 -20.51 -14.75 7.43
CA ASP A 185 -21.04 -15.68 6.44
C ASP A 185 -20.56 -15.28 5.03
N PRO A 186 -19.61 -16.02 4.43
CA PRO A 186 -19.12 -15.69 3.10
C PRO A 186 -20.20 -15.84 2.01
N ASP A 187 -21.31 -16.56 2.24
CA ASP A 187 -22.42 -16.66 1.29
C ASP A 187 -23.43 -15.50 1.41
N HIS A 188 -23.33 -14.70 2.47
CA HIS A 188 -24.09 -13.47 2.68
C HIS A 188 -23.15 -12.36 3.15
N LEU A 189 -22.68 -11.55 2.21
CA LEU A 189 -21.67 -10.53 2.39
C LEU A 189 -22.26 -9.23 2.94
N ARG A 190 -21.64 -8.70 3.99
CA ARG A 190 -21.87 -7.31 4.44
C ARG A 190 -21.29 -6.33 3.41
N ALA A 191 -20.06 -6.54 3.00
CA ALA A 191 -19.44 -5.87 1.85
C ALA A 191 -18.42 -6.84 1.23
N ALA A 192 -17.93 -6.56 0.03
CA ALA A 192 -17.09 -7.45 -0.77
C ALA A 192 -15.66 -6.88 -0.88
N PRO A 193 -14.73 -7.23 0.03
CA PRO A 193 -13.36 -6.70 0.00
C PRO A 193 -12.53 -7.30 -1.15
N VAL A 194 -11.73 -6.47 -1.81
CA VAL A 194 -10.85 -6.84 -2.93
C VAL A 194 -9.41 -6.50 -2.56
N LEU A 195 -8.52 -7.49 -2.58
CA LEU A 195 -7.11 -7.27 -2.30
C LEU A 195 -6.45 -6.52 -3.45
N LYS A 196 -5.52 -5.61 -3.16
CA LYS A 196 -4.76 -4.92 -4.21
C LYS A 196 -3.29 -4.74 -3.86
N HIS A 197 -2.39 -4.62 -4.83
CA HIS A 197 -2.56 -4.71 -6.29
C HIS A 197 -1.78 -5.94 -6.75
N TYR A 198 -2.46 -6.92 -7.35
CA TYR A 198 -1.88 -8.18 -7.78
C TYR A 198 -1.09 -8.00 -9.08
N LEU A 199 0.24 -8.12 -9.08
CA LEU A 199 1.15 -8.27 -7.94
C LEU A 199 2.37 -7.34 -8.00
N ALA A 200 3.16 -7.33 -6.91
CA ALA A 200 4.45 -6.64 -6.82
C ALA A 200 4.47 -5.15 -7.25
N ASN A 201 3.36 -4.43 -7.08
CA ASN A 201 3.27 -2.99 -7.33
C ASN A 201 3.79 -2.19 -6.13
N ASN A 202 5.11 -2.00 -6.06
CA ASN A 202 5.79 -1.33 -4.94
C ASN A 202 6.77 -0.23 -5.39
N ASN A 203 6.47 0.43 -6.51
CA ASN A 203 7.06 1.69 -6.95
C ASN A 203 5.98 2.55 -7.62
N GLU A 204 6.15 3.86 -7.62
CA GLU A 204 5.19 4.80 -8.19
C GLU A 204 5.66 5.42 -9.50
N ALA A 205 6.95 5.75 -9.58
CA ALA A 205 7.50 6.40 -10.77
C ALA A 205 7.42 5.46 -11.99
N ASN A 206 6.71 5.91 -13.04
CA ASN A 206 6.49 5.16 -14.29
C ASN A 206 5.96 3.73 -14.07
N ARG A 207 5.17 3.52 -13.01
CA ARG A 207 4.81 2.16 -12.56
C ARG A 207 4.09 1.33 -13.63
N ASP A 208 3.41 1.96 -14.57
CA ASP A 208 2.73 1.31 -15.71
C ASP A 208 3.69 0.82 -16.82
N THR A 209 4.96 1.22 -16.79
CA THR A 209 5.95 0.81 -17.82
C THR A 209 7.23 0.21 -17.22
N THR A 210 7.38 0.25 -15.90
CA THR A 210 8.45 -0.49 -15.19
C THR A 210 8.09 -1.96 -15.00
N SER A 211 9.11 -2.81 -14.94
CA SER A 211 8.97 -4.24 -14.65
C SER A 211 9.45 -4.58 -13.25
N SER A 212 8.61 -5.28 -12.51
CA SER A 212 8.94 -5.98 -11.27
C SER A 212 9.50 -7.35 -11.65
N ASP A 213 10.82 -7.48 -11.68
CA ASP A 213 11.49 -8.73 -12.06
C ASP A 213 11.56 -9.68 -10.85
N LEU A 214 10.66 -10.65 -10.83
CA LEU A 214 10.52 -11.65 -9.77
C LEU A 214 11.04 -13.00 -10.23
N ARG A 215 12.18 -13.42 -9.68
CA ARG A 215 12.61 -14.82 -9.85
C ARG A 215 11.60 -15.76 -9.17
N PRO A 216 11.46 -17.03 -9.61
CA PRO A 216 10.42 -17.93 -9.11
C PRO A 216 10.35 -18.05 -7.59
N ARG A 217 11.51 -18.04 -6.91
CA ARG A 217 11.55 -18.07 -5.44
C ARG A 217 10.94 -16.82 -4.80
N VAL A 218 11.22 -15.63 -5.31
CA VAL A 218 10.70 -14.37 -4.74
C VAL A 218 9.18 -14.32 -4.93
N GLU A 219 8.72 -14.59 -6.15
CA GLU A 219 7.31 -14.65 -6.48
C GLU A 219 6.53 -15.63 -5.56
N ASN A 220 7.00 -16.87 -5.45
CA ASN A 220 6.32 -17.94 -4.71
C ASN A 220 6.46 -17.83 -3.19
N GLU A 221 7.60 -17.35 -2.68
CA GLU A 221 7.88 -17.31 -1.23
C GLU A 221 7.50 -15.97 -0.58
N TYR A 222 7.33 -14.91 -1.38
CA TYR A 222 7.13 -13.54 -0.88
C TYR A 222 5.86 -12.89 -1.44
N ASP A 223 5.82 -12.51 -2.72
CA ASP A 223 4.74 -11.67 -3.26
C ASP A 223 3.38 -12.39 -3.33
N GLN A 224 3.31 -13.61 -3.89
CA GLN A 224 2.06 -14.38 -3.91
C GLN A 224 1.58 -14.73 -2.49
N LYS A 225 2.50 -14.90 -1.53
CA LYS A 225 2.15 -15.23 -0.14
C LYS A 225 1.34 -14.13 0.55
N ALA A 226 1.56 -12.87 0.19
CA ALA A 226 0.81 -11.74 0.74
C ALA A 226 -0.70 -11.79 0.42
N PHE A 227 -1.06 -12.35 -0.74
CA PHE A 227 -2.44 -12.48 -1.20
C PHE A 227 -3.08 -13.80 -0.76
N SER A 228 -2.33 -14.91 -0.85
CA SER A 228 -2.85 -16.26 -0.68
C SER A 228 -3.58 -16.49 0.64
N ALA A 229 -3.13 -15.87 1.74
CA ALA A 229 -3.69 -16.08 3.07
C ALA A 229 -5.15 -15.63 3.18
N ALA A 230 -5.46 -14.41 2.72
CA ALA A 230 -6.81 -13.85 2.83
C ALA A 230 -7.76 -14.52 1.82
N ILE A 231 -7.31 -14.79 0.58
CA ILE A 231 -8.13 -15.51 -0.42
C ILE A 231 -8.42 -16.93 0.06
N SER A 232 -7.44 -17.66 0.58
CA SER A 232 -7.64 -19.04 1.08
C SER A 232 -8.55 -19.11 2.32
N ALA A 233 -8.68 -18.00 3.04
CA ALA A 233 -9.56 -17.87 4.20
C ALA A 233 -10.97 -17.40 3.83
N ASP A 234 -11.26 -17.24 2.53
CA ASP A 234 -12.47 -16.61 2.00
C ASP A 234 -12.69 -15.18 2.50
N ALA A 235 -11.65 -14.49 2.99
CA ALA A 235 -11.71 -13.16 3.59
C ALA A 235 -11.65 -12.02 2.56
N ALA A 236 -11.60 -12.35 1.27
CA ALA A 236 -11.60 -11.43 0.16
C ALA A 236 -12.32 -12.06 -1.03
N THR A 237 -12.99 -11.21 -1.81
CA THR A 237 -13.86 -11.62 -2.92
C THR A 237 -13.21 -11.46 -4.29
N GLY A 238 -11.92 -11.13 -4.34
CA GLY A 238 -11.14 -11.01 -5.57
C GLY A 238 -9.85 -10.25 -5.35
N VAL A 239 -9.10 -10.06 -6.45
CA VAL A 239 -7.93 -9.20 -6.50
C VAL A 239 -8.10 -8.09 -7.54
N MET A 240 -7.47 -6.95 -7.31
CA MET A 240 -7.28 -5.91 -8.32
C MET A 240 -5.94 -6.13 -9.00
N ALA A 241 -5.94 -6.34 -10.31
CA ALA A 241 -4.71 -6.46 -11.10
C ALA A 241 -3.94 -5.13 -11.09
N SER A 242 -2.61 -5.19 -11.04
CA SER A 242 -1.76 -4.01 -10.92
C SER A 242 -1.48 -3.33 -12.27
N TYR A 243 -0.82 -2.16 -12.22
CA TYR A 243 -0.37 -1.42 -13.40
C TYR A 243 0.93 -1.97 -14.01
N ASN A 244 1.84 -2.48 -13.18
CA ASN A 244 3.20 -2.74 -13.62
C ASN A 244 3.29 -3.97 -14.52
N LEU A 245 4.46 -4.09 -15.15
CA LEU A 245 4.86 -5.34 -15.73
C LEU A 245 5.41 -6.25 -14.61
N VAL A 246 5.14 -7.55 -14.65
CA VAL A 246 5.87 -8.57 -13.89
C VAL A 246 6.61 -9.43 -14.88
N ASN A 247 7.93 -9.53 -14.72
CA ASN A 247 8.80 -10.22 -15.67
C ASN A 247 8.49 -9.80 -17.13
N GLY A 248 8.30 -8.49 -17.38
CA GLY A 248 8.01 -7.94 -18.71
C GLY A 248 6.58 -8.10 -19.25
N ARG A 249 5.67 -8.79 -18.55
CA ARG A 249 4.23 -8.90 -18.92
C ARG A 249 3.38 -7.93 -18.11
N PRO A 250 2.46 -7.14 -18.70
CA PRO A 250 1.52 -6.34 -17.91
C PRO A 250 0.62 -7.19 -17.02
N ASP A 251 0.49 -6.82 -15.75
CA ASP A 251 -0.29 -7.59 -14.77
C ASP A 251 -1.79 -7.65 -15.10
N THR A 252 -2.29 -6.68 -15.85
CA THR A 252 -3.68 -6.69 -16.36
C THR A 252 -3.96 -7.89 -17.28
N VAL A 253 -2.92 -8.51 -17.85
CA VAL A 253 -3.02 -9.73 -18.66
C VAL A 253 -2.23 -10.91 -18.09
N ASP A 254 -1.90 -10.88 -16.79
CA ASP A 254 -1.20 -11.99 -16.15
C ASP A 254 -2.12 -13.21 -15.96
N PRO A 255 -1.80 -14.38 -16.54
CA PRO A 255 -2.60 -15.59 -16.38
C PRO A 255 -2.74 -16.08 -14.93
N ASP A 256 -1.89 -15.63 -14.01
CA ASP A 256 -1.96 -15.98 -12.59
C ASP A 256 -3.27 -15.54 -11.93
N LEU A 257 -3.93 -14.50 -12.44
CA LEU A 257 -5.27 -14.10 -12.00
C LEU A 257 -6.27 -15.27 -12.06
N ASN A 258 -6.08 -16.19 -13.00
CA ASN A 258 -6.88 -17.41 -13.12
C ASN A 258 -6.13 -18.66 -12.61
N ASP A 259 -4.88 -18.84 -13.02
CA ASP A 259 -4.14 -20.08 -12.79
C ASP A 259 -3.58 -20.23 -11.38
N VAL A 260 -3.44 -19.13 -10.64
CA VAL A 260 -2.89 -19.13 -9.28
C VAL A 260 -3.94 -18.64 -8.29
N VAL A 261 -4.44 -17.41 -8.45
CA VAL A 261 -5.33 -16.76 -7.47
C VAL A 261 -6.61 -17.56 -7.24
N ARG A 262 -7.28 -18.01 -8.30
CA ARG A 262 -8.53 -18.77 -8.18
C ARG A 262 -8.35 -20.18 -7.60
N LYS A 263 -7.13 -20.73 -7.56
CA LYS A 263 -6.87 -22.05 -6.95
C LYS A 263 -6.80 -22.00 -5.42
N TRP A 264 -6.68 -20.80 -4.83
CA TRP A 264 -6.58 -20.64 -3.38
C TRP A 264 -7.91 -20.80 -2.66
N THR A 265 -9.04 -20.60 -3.35
CA THR A 265 -10.39 -20.80 -2.80
C THR A 265 -11.23 -21.70 -3.72
N GLY A 266 -12.30 -22.27 -3.19
CA GLY A 266 -13.35 -22.92 -3.97
C GLY A 266 -14.48 -21.98 -4.39
N ARG A 267 -14.40 -20.68 -4.07
CA ARG A 267 -15.45 -19.69 -4.33
C ARG A 267 -15.13 -18.86 -5.57
N ASP A 268 -16.19 -18.37 -6.22
CA ASP A 268 -16.06 -17.39 -7.28
C ASP A 268 -15.42 -16.09 -6.75
N LEU A 269 -14.46 -15.58 -7.51
CA LEU A 269 -13.77 -14.31 -7.27
C LEU A 269 -14.11 -13.32 -8.38
N LEU A 270 -14.36 -12.07 -8.02
CA LEU A 270 -14.56 -10.94 -8.92
C LEU A 270 -13.26 -10.12 -8.99
N ASN A 271 -12.41 -10.44 -9.95
CA ASN A 271 -11.16 -9.73 -10.19
C ASN A 271 -11.41 -8.47 -11.02
N VAL A 272 -10.79 -7.36 -10.63
CA VAL A 272 -10.99 -6.05 -11.27
C VAL A 272 -9.67 -5.48 -11.77
N SER A 273 -9.68 -4.57 -12.74
CA SER A 273 -8.47 -3.83 -13.08
C SER A 273 -8.26 -2.67 -12.11
N ASP A 274 -7.02 -2.24 -11.96
CA ASP A 274 -6.74 -0.89 -11.46
C ASP A 274 -7.28 0.15 -12.47
N ALA A 275 -7.45 1.38 -11.99
CA ALA A 275 -8.12 2.46 -12.74
C ALA A 275 -7.30 2.92 -13.96
N GLY A 276 -7.81 2.68 -15.15
CA GLY A 276 -7.17 3.03 -16.43
C GLY A 276 -6.15 2.00 -16.93
N ALA A 277 -5.80 0.98 -16.13
CA ALA A 277 -4.83 -0.06 -16.52
C ALA A 277 -5.18 -0.78 -17.84
N PRO A 278 -6.46 -1.08 -18.17
CA PRO A 278 -6.81 -1.68 -19.47
C PRO A 278 -6.40 -0.82 -20.67
N ASN A 279 -6.48 0.51 -20.53
CA ASN A 279 -6.08 1.44 -21.59
C ASN A 279 -4.55 1.53 -21.74
N ASN A 280 -3.77 1.20 -20.70
CA ASN A 280 -2.31 1.21 -20.77
C ASN A 280 -1.79 0.17 -21.76
N LEU A 281 -2.47 -0.98 -21.86
CA LEU A 281 -2.13 -2.08 -22.80
C LEU A 281 -1.94 -1.60 -24.24
N VAL A 282 -2.70 -0.58 -24.67
CA VAL A 282 -2.58 0.04 -26.00
C VAL A 282 -1.91 1.42 -25.96
N GLY A 283 -1.92 2.07 -24.80
CA GLY A 283 -1.43 3.41 -24.56
C GLY A 283 0.06 3.45 -24.22
N SER A 284 0.38 3.51 -22.92
CA SER A 284 1.74 3.66 -22.43
C SER A 284 2.59 2.39 -22.62
N GLU A 285 2.03 1.22 -22.34
CA GLU A 285 2.73 -0.07 -22.46
C GLU A 285 2.90 -0.52 -23.91
N LYS A 286 1.94 -0.16 -24.79
CA LYS A 286 1.92 -0.55 -26.21
C LYS A 286 2.07 -2.06 -26.41
N TYR A 287 1.56 -2.84 -25.47
CA TYR A 287 1.67 -4.29 -25.45
C TYR A 287 0.72 -4.95 -26.46
N TYR A 288 -0.46 -4.38 -26.68
CA TYR A 288 -1.41 -4.79 -27.72
C TYR A 288 -1.67 -3.67 -28.74
N PRO A 289 -1.94 -4.02 -30.02
CA PRO A 289 -2.15 -3.02 -31.07
C PRO A 289 -3.54 -2.36 -31.02
N THR A 290 -4.53 -3.00 -30.39
CA THR A 290 -5.92 -2.52 -30.32
C THR A 290 -6.55 -2.89 -28.98
N LEU A 291 -7.55 -2.12 -28.57
CA LEU A 291 -8.25 -2.33 -27.30
C LEU A 291 -9.01 -3.67 -27.31
N ALA A 292 -9.60 -4.05 -28.46
CA ALA A 292 -10.23 -5.36 -28.64
C ALA A 292 -9.27 -6.53 -28.38
N ALA A 293 -7.99 -6.41 -28.77
CA ALA A 293 -7.00 -7.45 -28.49
C ALA A 293 -6.56 -7.45 -27.01
N GLY A 294 -6.37 -6.27 -26.42
CA GLY A 294 -6.03 -6.10 -25.00
C GLY A 294 -7.12 -6.62 -24.06
N ASP A 295 -8.35 -6.15 -24.23
CA ASP A 295 -9.50 -6.54 -23.39
C ASP A 295 -9.82 -8.03 -23.54
N ALA A 296 -9.65 -8.60 -24.74
CA ALA A 296 -9.77 -10.04 -24.94
C ALA A 296 -8.71 -10.85 -24.20
N ALA A 297 -7.47 -10.35 -24.14
CA ALA A 297 -6.40 -10.98 -23.38
C ALA A 297 -6.66 -10.87 -21.87
N ALA A 298 -7.10 -9.71 -21.38
CA ALA A 298 -7.41 -9.48 -19.97
C ALA A 298 -8.52 -10.41 -19.45
N LEU A 299 -9.63 -10.55 -20.20
CA LEU A 299 -10.69 -11.50 -19.84
C LEU A 299 -10.19 -12.95 -19.78
N LYS A 300 -9.34 -13.36 -20.73
CA LYS A 300 -8.77 -14.72 -20.74
C LYS A 300 -7.75 -14.97 -19.64
N ALA A 301 -7.03 -13.93 -19.24
CA ALA A 301 -6.09 -13.96 -18.13
C ALA A 301 -6.80 -14.12 -16.77
N GLY A 302 -8.05 -13.67 -16.67
CA GLY A 302 -8.91 -13.88 -15.51
C GLY A 302 -9.44 -12.60 -14.87
N LEU A 303 -9.35 -11.47 -15.58
CA LEU A 303 -10.01 -10.22 -15.23
C LEU A 303 -11.53 -10.33 -15.49
N ASP A 304 -12.36 -9.74 -14.64
CA ASP A 304 -13.82 -9.82 -14.77
C ASP A 304 -14.48 -8.44 -14.97
N SER A 305 -13.90 -7.37 -14.41
CA SER A 305 -14.42 -6.00 -14.51
C SER A 305 -13.33 -4.98 -14.85
N PHE A 306 -13.64 -4.10 -15.80
CA PHE A 306 -12.76 -3.06 -16.33
C PHE A 306 -13.06 -1.72 -15.65
N THR A 307 -12.07 -1.22 -14.91
CA THR A 307 -12.07 0.13 -14.32
C THR A 307 -11.38 1.08 -15.29
N THR A 308 -12.12 1.72 -16.19
CA THR A 308 -11.55 2.62 -17.21
C THR A 308 -12.60 3.60 -17.76
N ASP A 309 -12.14 4.65 -18.44
CA ASP A 309 -12.99 5.61 -19.18
C ASP A 309 -14.10 6.28 -18.33
N ASP A 310 -13.82 6.48 -17.05
CA ASP A 310 -14.71 7.07 -16.06
C ASP A 310 -16.11 6.43 -16.08
N THR A 311 -17.16 7.20 -16.44
CA THR A 311 -18.55 6.75 -16.47
C THR A 311 -18.99 6.24 -17.84
N ASN A 312 -18.09 6.25 -18.84
CA ASN A 312 -18.41 5.88 -20.21
C ASN A 312 -18.02 4.43 -20.51
N ALA A 313 -18.98 3.51 -20.39
CA ALA A 313 -18.78 2.10 -20.75
C ALA A 313 -18.64 1.83 -22.27
N GLY A 314 -18.80 2.85 -23.12
CA GLY A 314 -18.80 2.72 -24.58
C GLY A 314 -17.53 2.08 -25.17
N PRO A 315 -16.31 2.52 -24.79
CA PRO A 315 -15.07 1.93 -25.27
C PRO A 315 -14.93 0.45 -24.92
N THR A 316 -15.09 0.08 -23.64
CA THR A 316 -15.03 -1.32 -23.17
C THR A 316 -16.04 -2.20 -23.90
N THR A 317 -17.31 -1.80 -23.95
CA THR A 317 -18.35 -2.60 -24.60
C THR A 317 -18.15 -2.74 -26.10
N THR A 318 -17.59 -1.72 -26.76
CA THR A 318 -17.23 -1.77 -28.19
C THR A 318 -16.07 -2.74 -28.43
N ALA A 319 -15.00 -2.65 -27.63
CA ALA A 319 -13.84 -3.51 -27.74
C ALA A 319 -14.18 -4.99 -27.53
N VAL A 320 -14.98 -5.32 -26.50
CA VAL A 320 -15.44 -6.69 -26.23
C VAL A 320 -16.32 -7.22 -27.37
N LYS A 321 -17.23 -6.40 -27.92
CA LYS A 321 -18.06 -6.80 -29.08
C LYS A 321 -17.24 -7.04 -30.34
N GLU A 322 -16.25 -6.19 -30.60
CA GLU A 322 -15.31 -6.37 -31.70
C GLU A 322 -14.53 -7.69 -31.52
N ALA A 323 -14.00 -7.94 -30.33
CA ALA A 323 -13.29 -9.17 -29.99
C ALA A 323 -14.15 -10.43 -30.20
N LEU A 324 -15.43 -10.40 -29.82
CA LEU A 324 -16.38 -11.49 -30.09
C LEU A 324 -16.61 -11.68 -31.60
N SER A 325 -16.82 -10.58 -32.34
CA SER A 325 -17.11 -10.62 -33.79
C SER A 325 -15.92 -11.10 -34.64
N THR A 326 -14.71 -10.86 -34.16
CA THR A 326 -13.45 -11.24 -34.81
C THR A 326 -12.90 -12.59 -34.33
N GLY A 327 -13.55 -13.23 -33.36
CA GLY A 327 -13.16 -14.53 -32.80
C GLY A 327 -12.00 -14.47 -31.80
N LEU A 328 -11.60 -13.27 -31.35
CA LEU A 328 -10.66 -13.10 -30.24
C LEU A 328 -11.28 -13.55 -28.92
N LEU A 329 -12.59 -13.40 -28.74
CA LEU A 329 -13.34 -13.94 -27.61
C LEU A 329 -14.43 -14.91 -28.08
N LYS A 330 -14.78 -15.84 -27.20
CA LYS A 330 -16.01 -16.64 -27.26
C LYS A 330 -17.01 -16.08 -26.26
N GLU A 331 -18.31 -16.31 -26.50
CA GLU A 331 -19.35 -15.96 -25.51
C GLU A 331 -19.08 -16.63 -24.14
N SER A 332 -18.49 -17.83 -24.13
CA SER A 332 -18.11 -18.53 -22.89
C SER A 332 -17.08 -17.77 -22.04
N ASP A 333 -16.23 -16.94 -22.65
CA ASP A 333 -15.24 -16.14 -21.95
C ASP A 333 -15.96 -15.00 -21.18
N VAL A 334 -16.96 -14.38 -21.83
CA VAL A 334 -17.84 -13.36 -21.21
C VAL A 334 -18.74 -13.99 -20.15
N ASP A 335 -19.30 -15.17 -20.40
CA ASP A 335 -20.12 -15.91 -19.43
C ASP A 335 -19.37 -16.18 -18.13
N THR A 336 -18.07 -16.48 -18.23
CA THR A 336 -17.21 -16.74 -17.06
C THR A 336 -17.05 -15.49 -16.21
N ALA A 337 -16.69 -14.36 -16.81
CA ALA A 337 -16.57 -13.08 -16.09
C ALA A 337 -17.90 -12.65 -15.44
N VAL A 338 -19.00 -12.75 -16.19
CA VAL A 338 -20.33 -12.37 -15.69
C VAL A 338 -20.80 -13.30 -14.58
N ARG A 339 -20.49 -14.60 -14.63
CA ARG A 339 -20.77 -15.52 -13.51
C ARG A 339 -20.14 -15.01 -12.20
N HIS A 340 -18.89 -14.59 -12.24
CA HIS A 340 -18.20 -14.07 -11.06
C HIS A 340 -18.84 -12.78 -10.52
N ILE A 341 -19.18 -11.83 -11.41
CA ILE A 341 -19.92 -10.61 -11.06
C ILE A 341 -21.23 -10.96 -10.35
N LEU A 342 -22.05 -11.81 -10.97
CA LEU A 342 -23.35 -12.19 -10.45
C LEU A 342 -23.24 -12.94 -9.13
N SER A 343 -22.21 -13.77 -8.95
CA SER A 343 -21.95 -14.50 -7.71
C SER A 343 -21.77 -13.54 -6.52
N ILE A 344 -20.96 -12.49 -6.69
CA ILE A 344 -20.77 -11.47 -5.64
C ILE A 344 -22.05 -10.68 -5.39
N ARG A 345 -22.76 -10.28 -6.44
CA ARG A 345 -24.02 -9.54 -6.30
C ARG A 345 -25.11 -10.35 -5.59
N VAL A 346 -25.22 -11.65 -5.88
CA VAL A 346 -26.11 -12.56 -5.14
C VAL A 346 -25.72 -12.61 -3.66
N ARG A 347 -24.43 -12.78 -3.34
CA ARG A 347 -23.94 -12.83 -1.97
C ARG A 347 -24.13 -11.50 -1.22
N LEU A 348 -24.12 -10.35 -1.91
CA LEU A 348 -24.40 -9.03 -1.33
C LEU A 348 -25.89 -8.80 -1.01
N GLY A 349 -26.78 -9.68 -1.49
CA GLY A 349 -28.23 -9.58 -1.31
C GLY A 349 -28.93 -8.72 -2.37
N ASP A 350 -28.27 -8.33 -3.47
CA ASP A 350 -28.83 -7.45 -4.52
C ASP A 350 -30.16 -7.95 -5.09
N PHE A 351 -30.33 -9.27 -5.11
CA PHE A 351 -31.49 -9.95 -5.70
C PHE A 351 -32.44 -10.53 -4.65
N ASP A 352 -32.14 -10.36 -3.36
CA ASP A 352 -33.00 -10.82 -2.28
C ASP A 352 -34.19 -9.85 -2.11
N PRO A 353 -35.44 -10.34 -2.02
CA PRO A 353 -36.61 -9.46 -1.93
C PRO A 353 -36.63 -8.52 -0.71
N ASP A 354 -35.94 -8.91 0.37
CA ASP A 354 -35.74 -8.14 1.60
C ASP A 354 -34.36 -7.46 1.68
N GLY A 355 -33.52 -7.61 0.65
CA GLY A 355 -32.15 -7.09 0.61
C GLY A 355 -31.13 -7.88 1.43
N GLY A 356 -31.51 -9.07 1.94
CA GLY A 356 -30.63 -9.93 2.70
C GLY A 356 -30.36 -9.47 4.14
N PRO A 357 -29.43 -10.12 4.86
CA PRO A 357 -29.28 -9.97 6.31
C PRO A 357 -28.75 -8.61 6.77
N TYR A 358 -28.17 -7.80 5.87
CA TYR A 358 -27.59 -6.49 6.20
C TYR A 358 -28.42 -5.30 5.72
N ALA A 359 -29.60 -5.53 5.12
CA ALA A 359 -30.46 -4.46 4.61
C ALA A 359 -30.93 -3.46 5.68
N GLY A 360 -30.86 -3.83 6.96
CA GLY A 360 -31.26 -2.97 8.08
C GLY A 360 -30.21 -1.99 8.59
N ILE A 361 -28.98 -2.02 8.06
CA ILE A 361 -27.90 -1.10 8.49
C ILE A 361 -28.11 0.25 7.80
N GLY A 362 -28.43 1.28 8.59
CA GLY A 362 -28.66 2.65 8.11
C GLY A 362 -27.47 3.58 8.30
N ALA A 363 -27.64 4.83 7.90
CA ALA A 363 -26.60 5.87 7.98
C ALA A 363 -26.20 6.27 9.42
N ASP A 364 -26.96 5.85 10.44
CA ASP A 364 -26.71 6.16 11.86
C ASP A 364 -25.46 5.47 12.42
N VAL A 365 -24.92 4.46 11.73
CA VAL A 365 -23.66 3.80 12.10
C VAL A 365 -22.41 4.62 11.74
N ILE A 366 -22.52 5.56 10.80
CA ILE A 366 -21.41 6.38 10.33
C ILE A 366 -20.92 7.30 11.45
N ASP A 367 -19.61 7.24 11.76
CA ASP A 367 -19.00 8.08 12.81
C ASP A 367 -19.70 7.92 14.18
N SER A 368 -20.20 6.71 14.45
CA SER A 368 -20.91 6.38 15.69
C SER A 368 -19.98 6.48 16.90
N PRO A 369 -20.50 6.74 18.11
CA PRO A 369 -19.67 6.75 19.33
C PRO A 369 -18.90 5.45 19.57
N ALA A 370 -19.45 4.31 19.12
CA ALA A 370 -18.77 3.02 19.20
C ALA A 370 -17.56 2.97 18.26
N HIS A 371 -17.69 3.45 17.03
CA HIS A 371 -16.60 3.49 16.06
C HIS A 371 -15.51 4.48 16.46
N ARG A 372 -15.86 5.67 17.00
CA ARG A 372 -14.88 6.61 17.57
C ARG A 372 -14.07 6.00 18.70
N LYS A 373 -14.73 5.29 19.62
CA LYS A 373 -14.06 4.57 20.71
C LYS A 373 -13.12 3.49 20.16
N LEU A 374 -13.54 2.77 19.12
CA LEU A 374 -12.71 1.78 18.45
C LEU A 374 -11.49 2.43 17.77
N ALA A 375 -11.66 3.59 17.12
CA ALA A 375 -10.58 4.34 16.51
C ALA A 375 -9.51 4.75 17.54
N ARG A 376 -9.93 5.32 18.69
CA ARG A 376 -9.02 5.62 19.80
C ARG A 376 -8.30 4.38 20.32
N GLN A 377 -9.04 3.31 20.60
CA GLN A 377 -8.45 2.03 21.07
C GLN A 377 -7.43 1.47 20.06
N THR A 378 -7.68 1.63 18.77
CA THR A 378 -6.78 1.17 17.71
C THR A 378 -5.53 2.03 17.65
N ALA A 379 -5.66 3.36 17.72
CA ALA A 379 -4.53 4.28 17.82
C ALA A 379 -3.66 4.01 19.07
N ASP A 380 -4.28 3.76 20.22
CA ASP A 380 -3.58 3.40 21.47
C ASP A 380 -2.73 2.13 21.32
N GLN A 381 -3.27 1.11 20.64
CA GLN A 381 -2.57 -0.16 20.45
C GLN A 381 -1.53 -0.13 19.33
N ALA A 382 -1.66 0.82 18.38
CA ALA A 382 -0.76 1.01 17.26
C ALA A 382 0.50 1.79 17.63
N ALA A 383 0.42 2.68 18.62
CA ALA A 383 1.55 3.51 19.06
C ALA A 383 2.77 2.65 19.49
N VAL A 384 3.95 2.98 18.95
CA VAL A 384 5.19 2.23 19.18
C VAL A 384 6.20 3.10 19.92
N LEU A 385 6.56 2.67 21.13
CA LEU A 385 7.65 3.28 21.87
C LEU A 385 8.99 2.77 21.32
N LEU A 386 9.69 3.58 20.52
CA LEU A 386 10.95 3.22 19.88
C LEU A 386 12.12 3.28 20.86
N LYS A 387 12.13 4.28 21.75
CA LYS A 387 13.17 4.49 22.75
C LYS A 387 12.59 5.01 24.06
N ASN A 388 13.10 4.53 25.18
CA ASN A 388 12.79 5.06 26.51
C ASN A 388 13.96 4.85 27.48
N SER A 389 14.96 5.73 27.40
CA SER A 389 16.15 5.71 28.25
C SER A 389 15.90 6.47 29.56
N GLY A 390 16.39 5.93 30.67
CA GLY A 390 16.30 6.58 31.98
C GLY A 390 14.87 6.72 32.53
N HIS A 391 13.91 5.95 32.03
CA HIS A 391 12.49 6.05 32.37
C HIS A 391 11.90 7.44 32.10
N ALA A 392 12.25 8.03 30.95
CA ALA A 392 11.74 9.34 30.54
C ALA A 392 10.23 9.35 30.32
N LEU A 393 9.67 8.21 29.89
CA LEU A 393 8.24 7.96 29.85
C LEU A 393 7.85 6.81 30.80
N PRO A 394 6.62 6.83 31.36
CA PRO A 394 5.59 7.86 31.16
C PRO A 394 5.87 9.16 31.93
N LEU A 395 5.33 10.27 31.42
CA LEU A 395 5.33 11.57 32.07
C LEU A 395 4.48 11.56 33.34
N SER A 396 4.85 12.40 34.29
CA SER A 396 4.11 12.57 35.54
C SER A 396 3.01 13.61 35.38
N ALA A 397 1.75 13.25 35.60
CA ALA A 397 0.62 14.19 35.65
C ALA A 397 0.33 14.66 37.10
N ARG A 398 1.29 15.34 37.74
CA ARG A 398 1.10 15.89 39.10
C ARG A 398 0.57 17.32 39.03
N THR A 399 -0.05 17.80 40.11
CA THR A 399 -0.41 19.22 40.22
C THR A 399 0.83 20.10 40.06
N GLY A 400 0.76 21.07 39.17
CA GLY A 400 1.85 21.97 38.81
C GLY A 400 2.76 21.46 37.69
N THR A 401 2.50 20.28 37.10
CA THR A 401 3.27 19.77 35.95
C THR A 401 3.19 20.74 34.77
N LYS A 402 4.35 21.04 34.18
CA LYS A 402 4.50 21.90 33.00
C LYS A 402 5.03 21.09 31.83
N VAL A 403 4.30 21.04 30.73
CA VAL A 403 4.73 20.38 29.49
C VAL A 403 4.77 21.40 28.38
N ALA A 404 5.87 21.42 27.62
CA ALA A 404 5.92 22.14 26.36
C ALA A 404 5.59 21.17 25.23
N VAL A 405 4.66 21.51 24.33
CA VAL A 405 4.34 20.72 23.14
C VAL A 405 4.70 21.57 21.92
N VAL A 406 5.70 21.16 21.16
CA VAL A 406 6.28 22.00 20.10
C VAL A 406 6.52 21.21 18.82
N GLY A 407 6.63 21.90 17.68
CA GLY A 407 6.92 21.29 16.38
C GLY A 407 5.75 21.33 15.41
N PRO A 408 6.00 21.07 14.11
CA PRO A 408 5.07 21.41 13.04
C PRO A 408 3.74 20.63 13.08
N LEU A 409 3.72 19.50 13.79
CA LEU A 409 2.53 18.63 13.92
C LEU A 409 1.89 18.72 15.32
N GLU A 410 2.32 19.65 16.17
CA GLU A 410 1.85 19.71 17.55
C GLU A 410 0.36 20.06 17.68
N ASN A 411 -0.15 20.94 16.80
CA ASN A 411 -1.53 21.42 16.83
C ASN A 411 -2.25 21.29 15.48
N THR A 412 -1.89 20.29 14.66
CA THR A 412 -2.57 19.99 13.40
C THR A 412 -2.67 18.48 13.22
N LEU A 413 -3.76 18.01 12.62
CA LEU A 413 -3.87 16.67 12.05
C LEU A 413 -4.20 16.82 10.58
N TYR A 414 -3.51 16.05 9.74
CA TYR A 414 -3.78 16.00 8.31
C TYR A 414 -4.63 14.78 7.98
N THR A 415 -5.50 14.92 6.98
CA THR A 415 -5.97 13.72 6.26
C THR A 415 -4.81 13.15 5.46
N ASP A 416 -4.83 11.86 5.19
CA ASP A 416 -3.84 11.17 4.36
C ASP A 416 -4.47 10.58 3.09
N TRP A 417 -3.67 9.83 2.32
CA TRP A 417 -4.14 9.10 1.14
C TRP A 417 -5.16 8.04 1.52
N TYR A 418 -6.23 7.95 0.71
CA TYR A 418 -7.33 7.03 0.96
C TYR A 418 -7.97 7.20 2.36
N SER A 419 -8.02 8.44 2.86
CA SER A 419 -8.78 8.83 4.07
C SER A 419 -10.09 9.52 3.73
N ALA A 420 -11.08 9.35 4.60
CA ALA A 420 -12.26 10.21 4.67
C ALA A 420 -11.90 11.61 5.18
N ALA A 421 -12.82 12.57 5.03
CA ALA A 421 -12.78 13.81 5.77
C ALA A 421 -13.01 13.55 7.26
N LEU A 422 -12.12 14.08 8.11
CA LEU A 422 -12.20 13.90 9.57
C LEU A 422 -13.45 14.58 10.14
N PRO A 423 -14.32 13.86 10.88
CA PRO A 423 -15.54 14.44 11.41
C PRO A 423 -15.30 15.39 12.60
N TYR A 424 -14.18 15.22 13.28
CA TYR A 424 -13.64 16.04 14.37
C TYR A 424 -12.12 15.79 14.43
N THR A 425 -11.39 16.58 15.21
CA THR A 425 -9.95 16.41 15.38
C THR A 425 -9.54 16.64 16.83
N VAL A 426 -8.66 15.78 17.34
CA VAL A 426 -7.97 15.95 18.62
C VAL A 426 -6.47 15.96 18.34
N THR A 427 -5.88 17.15 18.29
CA THR A 427 -4.44 17.33 18.02
C THR A 427 -3.58 16.86 19.19
N PRO A 428 -2.28 16.59 19.00
CA PRO A 428 -1.38 16.25 20.10
C PRO A 428 -1.42 17.28 21.25
N LEU A 429 -1.46 18.56 20.92
CA LEU A 429 -1.63 19.65 21.88
C LEU A 429 -2.95 19.55 22.65
N ALA A 430 -4.06 19.34 21.94
CA ALA A 430 -5.39 19.23 22.55
C ALA A 430 -5.45 18.03 23.51
N GLY A 431 -5.00 16.84 23.08
CA GLY A 431 -5.00 15.64 23.91
C GLY A 431 -4.15 15.80 25.18
N ILE A 432 -2.96 16.39 25.07
CA ILE A 432 -2.09 16.64 26.23
C ILE A 432 -2.70 17.69 27.18
N ARG A 433 -3.30 18.77 26.64
CA ARG A 433 -3.99 19.79 27.43
C ARG A 433 -5.19 19.22 28.18
N GLU A 434 -6.04 18.44 27.50
CA GLU A 434 -7.19 17.78 28.11
C GLU A 434 -6.75 16.81 29.21
N ARG A 435 -5.69 16.04 28.96
CA ARG A 435 -5.17 15.07 29.91
C ARG A 435 -4.58 15.69 31.19
N LEU A 436 -3.94 16.86 31.08
CA LEU A 436 -3.42 17.60 32.24
C LEU A 436 -4.51 18.41 32.95
N GLY A 437 -5.52 18.87 32.21
CA GLY A 437 -6.60 19.70 32.71
C GLY A 437 -6.09 20.95 33.46
N SER A 438 -6.85 21.40 34.45
CA SER A 438 -6.49 22.54 35.30
C SER A 438 -5.36 22.25 36.30
N ALA A 439 -4.91 21.00 36.41
CA ALA A 439 -3.86 20.60 37.33
C ALA A 439 -2.46 20.87 36.79
N GLY A 440 -2.29 21.05 35.47
CA GLY A 440 -1.00 21.34 34.83
C GLY A 440 -1.02 22.60 33.98
N THR A 441 0.09 22.88 33.31
CA THR A 441 0.20 23.97 32.33
C THR A 441 0.87 23.44 31.07
N VAL A 442 0.31 23.82 29.91
CA VAL A 442 0.89 23.47 28.61
C VAL A 442 1.31 24.75 27.90
N THR A 443 2.58 24.81 27.50
CA THR A 443 3.10 25.82 26.56
C THR A 443 3.29 25.19 25.19
N ASP A 444 3.20 25.99 24.14
CA ASP A 444 3.16 25.50 22.77
C ASP A 444 3.87 26.40 21.78
N SER A 445 4.30 25.80 20.67
CA SER A 445 4.83 26.48 19.50
C SER A 445 4.94 25.49 18.34
N GLU A 446 4.33 25.79 17.21
CA GLU A 446 4.48 24.99 15.98
C GLU A 446 5.93 24.92 15.46
N GLY A 447 6.84 25.74 15.98
CA GLY A 447 8.25 25.72 15.56
C GLY A 447 8.51 26.22 14.15
N ALA A 448 7.49 26.72 13.44
CA ALA A 448 7.60 27.28 12.09
C ALA A 448 8.15 28.71 12.12
N ASP A 449 9.08 28.99 11.22
CA ASP A 449 9.56 30.36 11.02
C ASP A 449 8.46 31.22 10.40
N ARG A 450 8.28 32.42 10.94
CA ARG A 450 7.41 33.44 10.35
C ARG A 450 8.24 34.41 9.54
N ILE A 451 7.96 34.51 8.25
CA ILE A 451 8.69 35.35 7.31
C ILE A 451 7.77 36.35 6.60
N ALA A 452 8.37 37.39 6.03
CA ALA A 452 7.77 38.20 4.98
C ALA A 452 8.71 38.23 3.77
N LEU A 453 8.16 38.05 2.58
CA LEU A 453 8.92 38.06 1.31
C LEU A 453 8.77 39.44 0.66
N LYS A 454 9.89 40.14 0.47
CA LYS A 454 9.93 41.50 -0.08
C LYS A 454 10.65 41.49 -1.42
N ASP A 455 10.00 41.95 -2.48
CA ASP A 455 10.64 42.13 -3.78
C ASP A 455 11.78 43.17 -3.65
N VAL A 456 12.98 42.78 -4.06
CA VAL A 456 14.20 43.58 -3.92
C VAL A 456 14.18 44.79 -4.87
N GLY A 457 13.54 44.66 -6.03
CA GLY A 457 13.44 45.72 -7.03
C GLY A 457 12.44 46.80 -6.65
N THR A 458 11.30 46.43 -6.07
CA THR A 458 10.23 47.38 -5.74
C THR A 458 10.20 47.80 -4.26
N GLY A 459 10.79 46.99 -3.38
CA GLY A 459 10.76 47.18 -1.92
C GLY A 459 9.40 46.83 -1.28
N LYS A 460 8.50 46.16 -2.00
CA LYS A 460 7.17 45.79 -1.48
C LYS A 460 7.09 44.32 -1.08
N TYR A 461 6.25 44.02 -0.11
CA TYR A 461 5.97 42.67 0.36
C TYR A 461 4.83 42.00 -0.40
N ILE A 462 4.92 40.68 -0.52
CA ILE A 462 3.78 39.82 -0.88
C ILE A 462 2.72 39.94 0.21
N THR A 463 1.48 40.19 -0.20
CA THR A 463 0.27 40.33 0.63
C THR A 463 -0.74 39.25 0.25
N ALA A 464 -1.43 38.71 1.26
CA ALA A 464 -2.41 37.64 1.13
C ALA A 464 -3.82 38.11 1.50
N GLY A 465 -4.85 37.41 1.01
CA GLY A 465 -6.24 37.67 1.36
C GLY A 465 -6.55 37.29 2.82
N THR A 466 -7.45 38.01 3.47
CA THR A 466 -7.87 37.74 4.86
C THR A 466 -9.12 36.85 4.96
N GLY A 467 -9.85 36.66 3.87
CA GLY A 467 -11.06 35.83 3.82
C GLY A 467 -10.76 34.34 3.76
N ALA A 468 -11.73 33.51 4.20
CA ALA A 468 -11.60 32.05 4.19
C ALA A 468 -11.43 31.45 2.77
N SER A 469 -11.99 32.11 1.76
CA SER A 469 -11.82 31.78 0.33
C SER A 469 -10.51 32.28 -0.27
N GLY A 470 -9.64 32.90 0.53
CA GLY A 470 -8.40 33.50 0.05
C GLY A 470 -8.59 34.67 -0.90
N ALA A 471 -7.47 35.17 -1.42
CA ALA A 471 -7.41 36.04 -2.58
C ALA A 471 -6.08 35.80 -3.31
N ALA A 472 -5.97 36.26 -4.56
CA ALA A 472 -4.70 36.25 -5.26
C ALA A 472 -3.63 36.98 -4.44
N LEU A 473 -2.46 36.35 -4.28
CA LEU A 473 -1.33 36.98 -3.61
C LEU A 473 -0.87 38.18 -4.43
N LYS A 474 -0.57 39.32 -3.77
CA LYS A 474 -0.17 40.56 -4.45
C LYS A 474 1.07 41.18 -3.83
N GLU A 475 1.95 41.74 -4.63
CA GLU A 475 2.99 42.65 -4.17
C GLU A 475 2.39 44.06 -3.99
N SER A 476 2.06 44.43 -2.74
CA SER A 476 1.29 45.67 -2.51
C SER A 476 1.65 46.47 -1.26
N ALA A 477 2.25 45.86 -0.23
CA ALA A 477 2.54 46.53 1.04
C ALA A 477 4.00 46.97 1.16
N THR A 478 4.28 48.03 1.91
CA THR A 478 5.65 48.52 2.20
C THR A 478 6.11 48.22 3.63
N SER A 479 5.24 47.62 4.46
CA SER A 479 5.53 47.21 5.84
C SER A 479 5.10 45.77 6.07
N ALA A 480 5.82 45.08 6.95
CA ALA A 480 5.46 43.72 7.34
C ALA A 480 4.37 43.71 8.42
N ASP A 481 3.19 43.16 8.11
CA ASP A 481 2.08 42.90 9.04
C ASP A 481 1.50 41.49 8.82
N SER A 482 0.39 41.15 9.49
CA SER A 482 -0.20 39.81 9.37
C SER A 482 -0.64 39.45 7.94
N THR A 483 -0.92 40.44 7.08
CA THR A 483 -1.29 40.21 5.68
C THR A 483 -0.09 39.88 4.79
N THR A 484 1.12 40.25 5.21
CA THR A 484 2.37 39.97 4.49
C THR A 484 3.16 38.78 5.02
N GLN A 485 2.69 38.21 6.13
CA GLN A 485 3.42 37.21 6.89
C GLN A 485 2.97 35.79 6.51
N PHE A 486 3.94 34.89 6.39
CA PHE A 486 3.73 33.47 6.13
C PHE A 486 4.50 32.64 7.16
N ASP A 487 3.83 31.63 7.72
CA ASP A 487 4.49 30.56 8.46
C ASP A 487 5.05 29.54 7.45
N VAL A 488 6.33 29.18 7.61
CA VAL A 488 7.05 28.30 6.69
C VAL A 488 7.21 26.92 7.31
N PHE A 489 6.65 25.91 6.63
CA PHE A 489 6.84 24.51 6.99
C PHE A 489 7.72 23.83 5.95
N ASP A 490 8.89 23.36 6.38
CA ASP A 490 9.80 22.60 5.54
C ASP A 490 9.60 21.09 5.80
N TRP A 491 9.26 20.39 4.72
CA TRP A 491 8.97 18.97 4.72
C TRP A 491 10.15 18.14 4.19
N GLY A 492 11.32 18.76 3.97
CA GLY A 492 12.50 18.12 3.42
C GLY A 492 12.48 18.05 1.89
N GLN A 493 13.53 17.50 1.29
CA GLN A 493 13.68 17.36 -0.17
C GLN A 493 13.49 18.68 -0.96
N GLY A 494 13.75 19.83 -0.33
CA GLY A 494 13.55 21.16 -0.93
C GLY A 494 12.08 21.56 -1.11
N LYS A 495 11.15 20.85 -0.48
CA LYS A 495 9.70 21.11 -0.53
C LYS A 495 9.26 21.80 0.76
N LEU A 496 8.78 23.03 0.63
CA LEU A 496 8.15 23.77 1.72
C LEU A 496 6.74 24.22 1.36
N THR A 497 5.96 24.56 2.39
CA THR A 497 4.62 25.12 2.24
C THR A 497 4.54 26.47 2.97
N LEU A 498 3.76 27.39 2.43
CA LEU A 498 3.58 28.74 2.97
C LEU A 498 2.15 28.89 3.47
N ARG A 499 1.95 29.02 4.79
CA ARG A 499 0.64 29.27 5.38
C ARG A 499 0.50 30.75 5.69
N SER A 500 -0.48 31.43 5.10
CA SER A 500 -0.72 32.83 5.34
C SER A 500 -1.18 33.07 6.78
N VAL A 501 -0.54 34.00 7.47
CA VAL A 501 -0.94 34.42 8.83
C VAL A 501 -2.28 35.18 8.80
N ALA A 502 -2.66 35.73 7.64
CA ALA A 502 -3.86 36.54 7.46
C ALA A 502 -5.16 35.74 7.65
N ASN A 503 -5.17 34.48 7.21
CA ASN A 503 -6.37 33.63 7.22
C ASN A 503 -6.11 32.16 7.60
N GLY A 504 -4.85 31.76 7.86
CA GLY A 504 -4.47 30.39 8.22
C GLY A 504 -4.51 29.39 7.05
N ARG A 505 -4.62 29.85 5.80
CA ARG A 505 -4.66 29.00 4.60
C ARG A 505 -3.31 28.92 3.91
N TYR A 506 -3.07 27.80 3.24
CA TYR A 506 -1.87 27.56 2.46
C TYR A 506 -1.96 28.27 1.10
N ALA A 507 -0.85 28.88 0.70
CA ALA A 507 -0.67 29.40 -0.63
C ALA A 507 -0.50 28.24 -1.62
N GLY A 508 -1.11 28.36 -2.81
CA GLY A 508 -0.95 27.41 -3.88
C GLY A 508 -1.49 27.93 -5.20
N ARG A 509 -1.28 27.15 -6.27
CA ARG A 509 -1.86 27.44 -7.58
C ARG A 509 -3.39 27.35 -7.50
N HIS A 510 -4.08 28.25 -8.18
CA HIS A 510 -5.55 28.32 -8.17
C HIS A 510 -6.13 27.90 -9.52
N ASP A 511 -7.11 26.99 -9.50
CA ASP A 511 -7.89 26.54 -10.66
C ASP A 511 -7.05 26.21 -11.91
N TRP A 512 -5.87 25.60 -11.72
CA TRP A 512 -4.92 25.28 -12.79
C TRP A 512 -4.43 26.51 -13.60
N GLY A 513 -4.68 27.73 -13.13
CA GLY A 513 -4.18 28.97 -13.72
C GLY A 513 -2.75 29.31 -13.27
N ASP A 514 -2.24 30.46 -13.71
CA ASP A 514 -0.89 30.93 -13.32
C ASP A 514 -0.89 31.65 -11.96
N THR A 515 -2.06 31.95 -11.38
CA THR A 515 -2.20 32.76 -10.17
C THR A 515 -2.01 31.94 -8.89
N ILE A 516 -1.33 32.52 -7.90
CA ILE A 516 -1.23 31.95 -6.55
C ILE A 516 -2.26 32.57 -5.60
N VAL A 517 -2.99 31.73 -4.88
CA VAL A 517 -4.05 32.11 -3.92
C VAL A 517 -3.80 31.41 -2.58
N ASN A 518 -4.22 32.04 -1.47
CA ASN A 518 -4.19 31.46 -0.12
C ASN A 518 -5.56 30.94 0.34
N ASP A 519 -6.08 29.90 -0.32
CA ASP A 519 -7.43 29.36 -0.10
C ASP A 519 -7.45 27.91 0.45
N GLN A 520 -6.29 27.23 0.47
CA GLN A 520 -6.22 25.81 0.81
C GLN A 520 -6.13 25.56 2.31
N ALA A 521 -6.93 24.61 2.83
CA ALA A 521 -6.93 24.25 4.24
C ALA A 521 -5.67 23.48 4.66
N GLN A 522 -5.15 22.65 3.75
CA GLN A 522 -3.93 21.87 3.88
C GLN A 522 -3.38 21.61 2.47
N PRO A 523 -2.10 21.24 2.32
CA PRO A 523 -1.61 20.61 1.10
C PRO A 523 -2.38 19.31 0.81
N ASN A 524 -2.98 19.19 -0.38
CA ASN A 524 -3.73 17.99 -0.79
C ASN A 524 -3.92 17.96 -2.32
N GLY A 525 -4.71 16.99 -2.78
CA GLY A 525 -5.12 16.86 -4.18
C GLY A 525 -4.23 15.91 -4.98
N TRP A 526 -4.73 15.54 -6.17
CA TRP A 526 -4.02 14.60 -7.05
C TRP A 526 -2.71 15.18 -7.56
N TYR A 527 -2.63 16.48 -7.81
CA TYR A 527 -1.34 17.18 -7.90
C TYR A 527 -1.32 18.17 -6.76
N VAL A 528 -0.32 18.07 -5.87
CA VAL A 528 -0.28 18.91 -4.66
C VAL A 528 0.30 20.25 -5.04
N GLN A 529 -0.57 21.25 -5.18
CA GLN A 529 -0.24 22.56 -5.76
C GLN A 529 0.14 23.62 -4.72
N GLN A 530 0.44 23.21 -3.49
CA GLN A 530 0.74 24.11 -2.36
C GLN A 530 2.22 24.08 -1.96
N MET A 531 3.08 23.59 -2.85
CA MET A 531 4.51 23.39 -2.61
C MET A 531 5.37 24.44 -3.31
N PHE A 532 6.41 24.90 -2.61
CA PHE A 532 7.41 25.82 -3.13
C PHE A 532 8.83 25.40 -2.74
N THR A 533 9.81 26.01 -3.40
CA THR A 533 11.23 26.01 -3.01
C THR A 533 11.71 27.45 -2.95
N LEU A 534 12.41 27.82 -1.88
CA LEU A 534 13.14 29.10 -1.80
C LEU A 534 14.55 28.89 -2.34
N GLU A 535 14.77 29.25 -3.60
CA GLU A 535 16.06 29.08 -4.27
C GLU A 535 16.96 30.30 -4.02
N LYS A 536 17.99 30.12 -3.19
CA LYS A 536 18.92 31.19 -2.84
C LYS A 536 19.77 31.61 -4.05
N GLN A 537 19.91 32.91 -4.24
CA GLN A 537 20.70 33.52 -5.32
C GLN A 537 22.03 34.10 -4.79
N ASP A 538 22.97 34.39 -5.69
CA ASP A 538 24.30 34.93 -5.37
C ASP A 538 24.25 36.30 -4.68
N ASP A 539 23.20 37.07 -4.94
CA ASP A 539 22.94 38.37 -4.30
C ASP A 539 22.41 38.25 -2.85
N GLY A 540 22.21 37.03 -2.36
CA GLY A 540 21.65 36.74 -1.04
C GLY A 540 20.12 36.78 -0.97
N GLY A 541 19.44 37.14 -2.05
CA GLY A 541 18.00 37.03 -2.23
C GLY A 541 17.56 35.61 -2.60
N TYR A 542 16.28 35.47 -2.91
CA TYR A 542 15.65 34.19 -3.24
C TYR A 542 14.73 34.34 -4.45
N LEU A 543 14.74 33.33 -5.31
CA LEU A 543 13.62 33.08 -6.21
C LEU A 543 12.64 32.15 -5.50
N LEU A 544 11.34 32.45 -5.60
CA LEU A 544 10.30 31.54 -5.14
C LEU A 544 9.91 30.64 -6.31
N ARG A 545 10.37 29.39 -6.27
CA ARG A 545 10.06 28.37 -7.28
C ARG A 545 8.81 27.61 -6.84
N TYR A 546 7.82 27.52 -7.71
CA TYR A 546 6.70 26.60 -7.57
C TYR A 546 7.19 25.16 -7.73
N ALA A 547 6.80 24.30 -6.78
CA ALA A 547 7.27 22.92 -6.67
C ALA A 547 6.12 21.91 -6.65
N GLY A 548 4.98 22.25 -7.28
CA GLY A 548 3.87 21.33 -7.46
C GLY A 548 4.31 20.05 -8.19
N TYR A 549 3.66 18.93 -7.90
CA TYR A 549 4.03 17.64 -8.49
C TYR A 549 3.87 17.62 -10.01
N GLU A 550 2.90 18.34 -10.53
CA GLU A 550 2.71 18.44 -11.98
C GLU A 550 3.90 19.09 -12.69
N THR A 551 4.80 19.76 -11.95
CA THR A 551 5.99 20.37 -12.56
C THR A 551 6.98 19.35 -13.11
N ASP A 552 6.91 18.10 -12.67
CA ASP A 552 7.76 17.01 -13.15
C ASP A 552 7.16 16.29 -14.38
N GLU A 553 5.93 16.62 -14.75
CA GLU A 553 5.24 16.05 -15.91
C GLU A 553 5.77 16.60 -17.24
N SER A 554 5.83 15.75 -18.26
CA SER A 554 6.38 16.14 -19.58
C SER A 554 5.58 17.23 -20.30
N TRP A 555 4.30 17.36 -19.96
CA TRP A 555 3.41 18.38 -20.51
C TRP A 555 3.51 19.72 -19.77
N TYR A 556 4.19 19.76 -18.63
CA TYR A 556 4.35 20.99 -17.86
C TYR A 556 5.41 21.91 -18.48
N GLY A 557 5.10 23.21 -18.52
CA GLY A 557 5.97 24.23 -19.12
C GLY A 557 7.16 24.66 -18.25
N ASP A 558 7.89 25.67 -18.71
CA ASP A 558 9.02 26.27 -17.99
C ASP A 558 8.62 27.29 -16.90
N LYS A 559 7.33 27.64 -16.84
CA LYS A 559 6.76 28.55 -15.83
C LYS A 559 6.71 27.91 -14.45
N LYS A 560 7.84 27.93 -13.75
CA LYS A 560 8.05 27.32 -12.43
C LYS A 560 8.46 28.34 -11.36
N TYR A 561 8.52 29.62 -11.66
CA TYR A 561 8.94 30.67 -10.74
C TYR A 561 7.87 31.74 -10.59
N LEU A 562 7.99 32.56 -9.55
CA LEU A 562 6.99 33.59 -9.25
C LEU A 562 7.50 34.98 -9.58
N LYS A 563 6.64 35.78 -10.22
CA LYS A 563 6.86 37.22 -10.43
C LYS A 563 5.61 38.02 -10.08
N ALA A 564 5.80 39.29 -9.74
CA ALA A 564 4.69 40.23 -9.67
C ALA A 564 4.28 40.70 -11.08
N GLY A 565 3.00 40.53 -11.42
CA GLY A 565 2.40 41.10 -12.61
C GLY A 565 2.25 42.62 -12.53
N ALA A 566 1.76 43.25 -13.60
CA ALA A 566 1.64 44.71 -13.67
C ALA A 566 0.72 45.31 -12.58
N ASP A 567 -0.27 44.55 -12.10
CA ASP A 567 -1.16 44.94 -11.01
C ASP A 567 -0.70 44.45 -9.62
N GLY A 568 0.53 43.92 -9.55
CA GLY A 568 1.15 43.31 -8.37
C GLY A 568 0.78 41.84 -8.15
N THR A 569 -0.14 41.24 -8.90
CA THR A 569 -0.55 39.85 -8.67
C THR A 569 0.60 38.86 -8.91
N LEU A 570 0.83 37.95 -7.98
CA LEU A 570 1.85 36.91 -8.08
C LEU A 570 1.38 35.82 -9.05
N VAL A 571 2.16 35.62 -10.09
CA VAL A 571 1.87 34.66 -11.17
C VAL A 571 3.09 33.81 -11.49
N LEU A 572 2.84 32.62 -12.05
CA LEU A 572 3.86 31.74 -12.59
C LEU A 572 4.56 32.37 -13.80
N ALA A 573 5.87 32.22 -13.84
CA ALA A 573 6.78 32.79 -14.83
C ALA A 573 8.01 31.89 -15.02
N THR A 574 8.77 32.15 -16.08
CA THR A 574 10.05 31.49 -16.33
C THR A 574 11.10 31.98 -15.32
N LYS A 575 12.22 31.28 -15.22
CA LYS A 575 13.30 31.66 -14.29
C LYS A 575 13.85 33.06 -14.58
N ASP A 576 14.04 33.38 -15.85
CA ASP A 576 14.62 34.66 -16.28
C ASP A 576 13.71 35.86 -15.99
N GLU A 577 12.42 35.63 -15.82
CA GLU A 577 11.42 36.65 -15.52
C GLU A 577 11.08 36.76 -14.03
N ALA A 578 11.67 35.89 -13.19
CA ALA A 578 11.30 35.76 -11.80
C ALA A 578 11.65 37.00 -10.96
N SER A 579 10.76 37.36 -10.04
CA SER A 579 11.06 38.39 -9.03
C SER A 579 12.09 37.87 -8.03
N HIS A 580 13.03 38.74 -7.63
CA HIS A 580 13.98 38.47 -6.55
C HIS A 580 13.41 38.95 -5.23
N PHE A 581 13.32 38.06 -4.25
CA PHE A 581 12.77 38.36 -2.92
C PHE A 581 13.84 38.32 -1.83
N SER A 582 13.88 39.33 -0.96
CA SER A 582 14.51 39.19 0.36
C SER A 582 13.57 38.43 1.29
N LYS A 583 14.14 37.61 2.17
CA LYS A 583 13.42 36.87 3.22
C LYS A 583 13.63 37.56 4.56
N ASP A 584 12.65 38.35 4.98
CA ASP A 584 12.71 39.05 6.25
C ASP A 584 12.15 38.13 7.34
N LEU A 585 13.00 37.69 8.28
CA LEU A 585 12.60 36.84 9.41
C LEU A 585 11.88 37.69 10.46
N ILE A 586 10.57 37.48 10.61
CA ILE A 586 9.73 38.21 11.56
C ILE A 586 9.78 37.55 12.94
N ALA A 587 9.74 36.22 12.98
CA ALA A 587 9.94 35.45 14.19
C ALA A 587 10.56 34.09 13.87
N SER A 588 11.59 33.70 14.63
CA SER A 588 12.13 32.34 14.54
C SER A 588 11.22 31.36 15.29
N GLY A 589 10.76 30.33 14.59
CA GLY A 589 9.98 29.26 15.17
C GLY A 589 10.81 28.43 16.16
N THR A 590 12.09 28.21 15.83
CA THR A 590 13.02 27.50 16.72
C THR A 590 13.21 28.24 18.05
N ASP A 591 13.39 29.56 18.03
CA ASP A 591 13.53 30.34 19.27
C ASP A 591 12.25 30.33 20.11
N GLN A 592 11.07 30.35 19.47
CA GLN A 592 9.78 30.23 20.15
C GLN A 592 9.61 28.87 20.81
N ALA A 593 9.95 27.78 20.11
CA ALA A 593 9.90 26.43 20.65
C ALA A 593 10.88 26.26 21.83
N VAL A 594 12.11 26.77 21.71
CA VAL A 594 13.08 26.81 22.81
C VAL A 594 12.53 27.59 24.01
N LYS A 595 11.91 28.75 23.78
CA LYS A 595 11.27 29.55 24.83
C LYS A 595 10.13 28.79 25.51
N ALA A 596 9.29 28.08 24.75
CA ALA A 596 8.20 27.27 25.29
C ALA A 596 8.73 26.10 26.13
N ALA A 597 9.82 25.45 25.69
CA ALA A 597 10.44 24.30 26.36
C ALA A 597 11.24 24.66 27.61
N LYS A 598 11.76 25.89 27.71
CA LYS A 598 12.61 26.32 28.82
C LYS A 598 11.82 26.39 30.12
N GLY A 599 12.22 25.58 31.10
CA GLY A 599 11.58 25.53 32.42
C GLY A 599 10.30 24.70 32.49
N ALA A 600 9.94 24.00 31.40
CA ALA A 600 8.96 22.91 31.44
C ALA A 600 9.60 21.65 32.07
N ASP A 601 8.79 20.82 32.72
CA ASP A 601 9.23 19.53 33.29
C ASP A 601 9.57 18.52 32.19
N ALA A 602 8.90 18.63 31.03
CA ALA A 602 9.20 17.88 29.82
C ALA A 602 8.89 18.72 28.58
N ALA A 603 9.61 18.46 27.49
CA ALA A 603 9.32 19.01 26.16
C ALA A 603 8.95 17.87 25.21
N VAL A 604 7.77 17.92 24.63
CA VAL A 604 7.27 16.97 23.64
C VAL A 604 7.41 17.65 22.27
N VAL A 605 8.32 17.15 21.43
CA VAL A 605 8.55 17.68 20.09
C VAL A 605 7.85 16.77 19.10
N VAL A 606 6.80 17.26 18.44
CA VAL A 606 5.99 16.52 17.46
C VAL A 606 6.45 16.88 16.04
N VAL A 607 7.05 15.90 15.37
CA VAL A 607 7.68 16.00 14.05
C VAL A 607 7.19 14.86 13.16
N GLY A 608 7.49 14.91 11.87
CA GLY A 608 7.18 13.81 10.96
C GLY A 608 6.93 14.29 9.55
N SER A 609 5.88 13.77 8.93
CA SER A 609 5.57 13.98 7.52
C SER A 609 4.29 14.77 7.31
N MET A 610 4.21 15.46 6.18
CA MET A 610 2.93 15.80 5.57
C MET A 610 2.56 14.67 4.58
N PRO A 611 1.45 13.92 4.81
CA PRO A 611 1.15 12.70 4.04
C PRO A 611 1.00 12.92 2.53
N PHE A 612 0.54 14.09 2.07
CA PHE A 612 0.46 14.37 0.63
C PHE A 612 1.81 14.77 0.00
N ILE A 613 2.86 15.03 0.78
CA ILE A 613 4.16 15.53 0.30
C ILE A 613 5.26 14.49 0.44
N ASN A 614 5.33 13.78 1.56
CA ASN A 614 6.49 12.99 1.93
C ASN A 614 6.46 11.52 1.50
N GLY A 615 5.41 11.09 0.82
CA GLY A 615 5.23 9.77 0.20
C GLY A 615 3.78 9.68 -0.25
N ARG A 616 3.54 9.42 -1.54
CA ARG A 616 2.18 9.33 -2.08
C ARG A 616 2.09 8.51 -3.35
N GLU A 617 0.88 8.18 -3.74
CA GLU A 617 0.58 7.67 -5.07
C GLU A 617 1.14 8.58 -6.19
N ALA A 618 1.71 7.95 -7.23
CA ALA A 618 2.45 8.53 -8.35
C ALA A 618 3.83 9.15 -8.00
N HIS A 619 4.25 9.20 -6.72
CA HIS A 619 5.55 9.79 -6.35
C HIS A 619 6.25 9.05 -5.21
N ASP A 620 7.35 8.38 -5.55
CA ASP A 620 8.24 7.76 -4.58
C ASP A 620 9.07 8.79 -3.81
N ARG A 621 9.49 8.41 -2.60
CA ARG A 621 10.40 9.18 -1.75
C ARG A 621 11.81 9.06 -2.29
N THR A 622 12.54 10.17 -2.32
CA THR A 622 13.96 10.14 -2.69
C THR A 622 14.90 9.86 -1.52
N THR A 623 14.39 9.95 -0.28
CA THR A 623 15.15 9.72 0.96
C THR A 623 14.24 9.34 2.12
N MET A 624 14.79 8.57 3.08
CA MET A 624 14.17 8.30 4.38
C MET A 624 14.45 9.38 5.44
N ALA A 625 15.20 10.44 5.14
CA ALA A 625 15.58 11.45 6.12
C ALA A 625 14.39 12.24 6.68
N LEU A 626 14.44 12.56 7.98
CA LEU A 626 13.62 13.61 8.57
C LEU A 626 14.01 14.95 7.95
N ALA A 627 13.05 15.87 7.78
CA ALA A 627 13.35 17.21 7.30
C ALA A 627 14.41 17.89 8.17
N GLU A 628 15.40 18.53 7.53
CA GLU A 628 16.56 19.10 8.22
C GLU A 628 16.14 20.16 9.25
N SER A 629 15.16 20.99 8.91
CA SER A 629 14.58 21.99 9.84
C SER A 629 13.97 21.35 11.09
N GLN A 630 13.32 20.19 10.95
CA GLN A 630 12.72 19.47 12.07
C GLN A 630 13.80 18.82 12.96
N GLU A 631 14.83 18.20 12.38
CA GLU A 631 15.99 17.70 13.15
C GLU A 631 16.69 18.85 13.91
N ASN A 632 16.86 20.01 13.27
CA ASN A 632 17.45 21.20 13.89
C ASN A 632 16.59 21.75 15.04
N LEU A 633 15.26 21.74 14.89
CA LEU A 633 14.32 22.09 15.95
C LEU A 633 14.49 21.16 17.16
N ILE A 634 14.54 19.84 16.94
CA ILE A 634 14.75 18.86 18.02
C ILE A 634 16.06 19.13 18.74
N LYS A 635 17.16 19.34 18.01
CA LYS A 635 18.48 19.66 18.57
C LYS A 635 18.44 20.89 19.48
N ALA A 636 17.80 21.97 19.03
CA ALA A 636 17.67 23.20 19.77
C ALA A 636 16.83 23.02 21.05
N VAL A 637 15.68 22.37 20.95
CA VAL A 637 14.81 22.08 22.10
C VAL A 637 15.51 21.17 23.10
N ARG A 638 16.21 20.12 22.64
CA ARG A 638 16.97 19.19 23.49
C ARG A 638 18.12 19.88 24.23
N ALA A 639 18.74 20.89 23.62
CA ALA A 639 19.76 21.71 24.27
C ALA A 639 19.15 22.60 25.38
N ALA A 640 17.93 23.09 25.19
CA ALA A 640 17.22 23.92 26.15
C ALA A 640 16.55 23.13 27.29
N ASN A 641 16.09 21.91 27.02
CA ASN A 641 15.43 21.03 27.97
C ASN A 641 15.93 19.58 27.81
N PRO A 642 16.61 18.98 28.81
CA PRO A 642 17.10 17.62 28.70
C PRO A 642 16.03 16.53 28.78
N HIS A 643 14.81 16.87 29.20
CA HIS A 643 13.66 15.98 29.26
C HIS A 643 12.82 16.06 27.98
N THR A 644 13.50 16.03 26.83
CA THR A 644 12.85 16.05 25.51
C THR A 644 12.38 14.66 25.11
N ILE A 645 11.10 14.55 24.77
CA ILE A 645 10.49 13.39 24.13
C ILE A 645 10.19 13.78 22.69
N VAL A 646 10.60 12.96 21.73
CA VAL A 646 10.25 13.15 20.32
C VAL A 646 9.06 12.25 20.00
N VAL A 647 7.99 12.84 19.46
CA VAL A 647 6.87 12.10 18.86
C VAL A 647 7.02 12.24 17.36
N VAL A 648 7.13 11.11 16.67
CA VAL A 648 7.24 11.04 15.22
C VAL A 648 5.88 10.59 14.69
N GLU A 649 5.16 11.52 14.07
CA GLU A 649 3.87 11.28 13.41
C GLU A 649 4.09 11.17 11.90
N ASN A 650 4.24 9.93 11.42
CA ASN A 650 4.38 9.62 10.01
C ASN A 650 4.07 8.14 9.74
N SER A 651 3.74 7.79 8.51
CA SER A 651 3.44 6.40 8.14
C SER A 651 4.61 5.63 7.52
N TYR A 652 5.83 6.19 7.55
CA TYR A 652 6.97 5.65 6.81
C TYR A 652 8.17 5.42 7.72
N PRO A 653 9.06 4.46 7.41
CA PRO A 653 10.37 4.41 8.04
C PRO A 653 11.16 5.71 7.79
N THR A 654 11.66 6.30 8.88
CA THR A 654 12.43 7.55 8.87
C THR A 654 13.76 7.36 9.57
N THR A 655 14.85 7.87 8.99
CA THR A 655 16.16 7.83 9.63
C THR A 655 16.22 8.86 10.76
N LEU A 656 16.44 8.37 11.98
CA LEU A 656 16.44 9.15 13.24
C LEU A 656 17.73 8.91 14.02
N ASN A 657 18.87 8.91 13.32
CA ASN A 657 20.15 8.50 13.90
C ASN A 657 20.59 9.45 15.03
N TRP A 658 20.41 10.76 14.86
CA TRP A 658 20.80 11.74 15.87
C TRP A 658 19.88 11.66 17.10
N GLU A 659 18.57 11.57 16.89
CA GLU A 659 17.56 11.45 17.94
C GLU A 659 17.80 10.17 18.76
N GLN A 660 17.99 9.03 18.08
CA GLN A 660 18.25 7.75 18.72
C GLN A 660 19.50 7.80 19.61
N ALA A 661 20.49 8.65 19.31
CA ALA A 661 21.66 8.85 20.16
C ALA A 661 21.41 9.86 21.30
N ASN A 662 20.61 10.92 21.08
CA ASN A 662 20.67 12.14 21.92
C ASN A 662 19.40 12.44 22.74
N VAL A 663 18.22 11.96 22.36
CA VAL A 663 16.97 12.21 23.11
C VAL A 663 16.62 11.05 24.03
N PRO A 664 16.05 11.28 25.23
CA PRO A 664 15.75 10.20 26.16
C PRO A 664 14.53 9.35 25.78
N GLY A 665 13.57 9.87 25.00
CA GLY A 665 12.40 9.09 24.55
C GLY A 665 11.98 9.41 23.12
N ILE A 666 11.55 8.37 22.40
CA ILE A 666 11.02 8.47 21.03
C ILE A 666 9.76 7.61 20.95
N LEU A 667 8.64 8.24 20.62
CA LEU A 667 7.36 7.60 20.34
C LEU A 667 7.06 7.75 18.85
N TRP A 668 6.61 6.68 18.21
CA TRP A 668 6.14 6.71 16.83
C TRP A 668 4.65 6.38 16.76
N THR A 669 3.93 7.14 15.94
CA THR A 669 2.56 6.87 15.52
C THR A 669 2.43 7.15 14.03
N THR A 670 1.55 6.43 13.36
CA THR A 670 1.10 6.80 12.02
C THR A 670 0.18 8.02 12.10
N HIS A 671 -0.22 8.54 10.94
CA HIS A 671 -1.46 9.31 10.86
C HIS A 671 -2.59 8.40 11.38
N ALA A 672 -3.16 8.75 12.53
CA ALA A 672 -4.02 7.88 13.33
C ALA A 672 -5.49 8.32 13.38
N GLY A 673 -5.89 9.15 12.41
CA GLY A 673 -7.23 9.73 12.32
C GLY A 673 -7.53 10.74 13.43
N ALA A 674 -8.83 10.94 13.70
CA ALA A 674 -9.32 12.01 14.56
C ALA A 674 -8.87 11.93 16.04
N GLU A 675 -8.50 10.74 16.50
CA GLU A 675 -8.18 10.41 17.90
C GLU A 675 -6.66 10.38 18.19
N THR A 676 -5.83 10.76 17.20
CA THR A 676 -4.36 10.75 17.29
C THR A 676 -3.83 11.43 18.56
N GLY A 677 -4.32 12.63 18.90
CA GLY A 677 -3.87 13.38 20.06
C GLY A 677 -4.22 12.72 21.40
N HIS A 678 -5.37 12.06 21.50
CA HIS A 678 -5.71 11.27 22.68
C HIS A 678 -4.78 10.08 22.84
N ALA A 679 -4.49 9.35 21.77
CA ALA A 679 -3.61 8.18 21.84
C ALA A 679 -2.15 8.55 22.20
N ILE A 680 -1.67 9.67 21.67
CA ILE A 680 -0.38 10.26 22.06
C ILE A 680 -0.40 10.60 23.55
N ALA A 681 -1.43 11.30 24.05
CA ALA A 681 -1.53 11.68 25.45
C ALA A 681 -1.62 10.44 26.38
N ASP A 682 -2.49 9.49 26.06
CA ASP A 682 -2.70 8.26 26.83
C ASP A 682 -1.39 7.47 26.94
N THR A 683 -0.60 7.41 25.87
CA THR A 683 0.73 6.80 25.90
C THR A 683 1.70 7.62 26.72
N LEU A 684 1.87 8.91 26.42
CA LEU A 684 2.83 9.79 27.10
C LEU A 684 2.65 9.81 28.62
N PHE A 685 1.40 9.80 29.13
CA PHE A 685 1.10 9.80 30.56
C PHE A 685 0.91 8.39 31.16
N GLY A 686 0.98 7.36 30.32
CA GLY A 686 0.96 5.96 30.73
C GLY A 686 -0.42 5.44 31.17
N ASP A 687 -1.49 6.05 30.66
CA ASP A 687 -2.85 5.53 30.73
C ASP A 687 -3.01 4.32 29.80
N SER A 688 -2.34 4.38 28.64
CA SER A 688 -2.06 3.24 27.77
C SER A 688 -0.62 2.74 27.96
N ASP A 689 -0.43 1.43 27.95
CA ASP A 689 0.92 0.83 27.88
C ASP A 689 1.28 0.66 26.40
N PRO A 690 2.36 1.29 25.90
CA PRO A 690 2.74 1.14 24.50
C PRO A 690 3.14 -0.31 24.27
N ALA A 691 2.49 -0.94 23.31
CA ALA A 691 2.80 -2.30 22.89
C ALA A 691 2.60 -2.53 21.40
N GLY A 692 2.45 -1.45 20.63
CA GLY A 692 2.66 -1.52 19.21
C GLY A 692 4.08 -2.03 18.90
N ARG A 693 4.24 -2.65 17.73
CA ARG A 693 5.51 -3.17 17.23
C ARG A 693 5.66 -2.80 15.77
N LEU A 694 6.86 -2.36 15.38
CA LEU A 694 7.18 -2.06 13.99
C LEU A 694 6.91 -3.25 13.07
N THR A 695 6.35 -2.99 11.91
CA THR A 695 6.03 -4.02 10.89
C THR A 695 6.99 -4.01 9.71
N GLN A 696 8.03 -3.17 9.80
CA GLN A 696 9.07 -2.97 8.80
C GLN A 696 10.41 -2.73 9.48
N THR A 697 11.50 -3.04 8.78
CA THR A 697 12.85 -2.69 9.20
C THR A 697 13.11 -1.21 8.93
N TRP A 698 13.52 -0.47 9.95
CA TRP A 698 13.99 0.91 9.80
C TRP A 698 15.50 0.89 9.58
N TYR A 699 15.91 1.16 8.35
CA TYR A 699 17.31 1.21 7.94
C TYR A 699 18.02 2.46 8.48
N ARG A 700 19.35 2.48 8.47
CA ARG A 700 20.13 3.62 9.00
C ARG A 700 20.41 4.66 7.94
N SER A 701 20.50 4.25 6.68
CA SER A 701 20.84 5.10 5.55
C SER A 701 20.09 4.66 4.29
N ASP A 702 19.83 5.60 3.39
CA ASP A 702 19.36 5.30 2.03
C ASP A 702 20.38 4.42 1.28
N GLY A 703 21.67 4.52 1.60
CA GLY A 703 22.72 3.67 1.04
C GLY A 703 22.68 2.21 1.50
N ASP A 704 21.83 1.87 2.48
CA ASP A 704 21.55 0.47 2.85
C ASP A 704 20.53 -0.18 1.89
N LEU A 705 19.98 0.57 0.93
CA LEU A 705 18.96 0.12 0.00
C LEU A 705 19.53 0.01 -1.43
N PRO A 706 19.14 -1.01 -2.22
CA PRO A 706 19.47 -1.09 -3.64
C PRO A 706 18.65 -0.08 -4.44
N ASP A 707 18.64 -0.20 -5.77
CA ASP A 707 17.66 0.52 -6.59
C ASP A 707 16.23 0.12 -6.19
N ILE A 708 15.27 1.04 -6.30
CA ILE A 708 13.88 0.73 -5.94
C ILE A 708 13.30 -0.35 -6.85
N LEU A 709 13.76 -0.50 -8.09
CA LEU A 709 13.30 -1.55 -9.01
C LEU A 709 13.99 -2.90 -8.80
N ASP A 710 14.85 -3.04 -7.78
CA ASP A 710 15.47 -4.33 -7.44
C ASP A 710 14.55 -5.19 -6.54
N TYR A 711 13.70 -6.00 -7.18
CA TYR A 711 12.73 -6.85 -6.48
C TYR A 711 13.31 -8.17 -5.94
N ASP A 712 14.55 -8.56 -6.27
CA ASP A 712 15.15 -9.77 -5.71
C ASP A 712 15.65 -9.56 -4.28
N ILE A 713 14.71 -9.66 -3.34
CA ILE A 713 14.98 -9.50 -1.90
C ILE A 713 16.02 -10.50 -1.37
N ILE A 714 16.19 -11.64 -2.05
CA ILE A 714 17.08 -12.71 -1.62
C ILE A 714 18.51 -12.38 -2.04
N LYS A 715 18.72 -11.95 -3.30
CA LYS A 715 20.04 -11.54 -3.80
C LYS A 715 20.51 -10.26 -3.14
N SER A 716 19.63 -9.28 -3.00
CA SER A 716 19.96 -7.93 -2.52
C SER A 716 19.87 -7.77 -1.01
N ASP A 717 19.75 -8.88 -0.27
CA ASP A 717 19.72 -8.94 1.19
C ASP A 717 18.74 -7.93 1.81
N ARG A 718 17.48 -8.00 1.39
CA ARG A 718 16.42 -7.07 1.80
C ARG A 718 15.56 -7.61 2.93
N THR A 719 14.83 -6.68 3.55
CA THR A 719 13.92 -6.90 4.70
C THR A 719 14.63 -7.53 5.89
N TYR A 720 13.95 -7.70 7.02
CA TYR A 720 14.51 -8.43 8.16
C TYR A 720 14.86 -9.90 7.82
N GLN A 721 14.30 -10.44 6.73
CA GLN A 721 14.52 -11.81 6.31
C GLN A 721 15.95 -12.01 5.81
N TYR A 722 16.49 -11.11 5.00
CA TYR A 722 17.83 -11.29 4.40
C TYR A 722 18.84 -10.22 4.79
N TYR A 723 18.41 -9.04 5.26
CA TYR A 723 19.32 -7.95 5.61
C TYR A 723 20.36 -8.36 6.67
N ARG A 724 21.63 -8.11 6.35
CA ARG A 724 22.79 -8.48 7.17
C ARG A 724 23.39 -7.29 7.93
N GLY A 725 22.96 -6.06 7.62
CA GLY A 725 23.39 -4.87 8.34
C GLY A 725 22.71 -4.72 9.70
N THR A 726 23.01 -3.62 10.39
CA THR A 726 22.40 -3.30 11.69
C THR A 726 21.32 -2.25 11.52
N PRO A 727 20.03 -2.60 11.65
CA PRO A 727 18.96 -1.63 11.48
C PRO A 727 19.01 -0.54 12.57
N LEU A 728 18.37 0.60 12.29
CA LEU A 728 18.08 1.61 13.29
C LEU A 728 17.06 1.06 14.29
N TYR A 729 15.96 0.51 13.77
CA TYR A 729 15.00 -0.29 14.53
C TYR A 729 14.63 -1.56 13.74
N PRO A 730 14.77 -2.75 14.34
CA PRO A 730 14.49 -4.00 13.64
C PRO A 730 12.99 -4.26 13.49
N PHE A 731 12.59 -5.09 12.53
CA PHE A 731 11.24 -5.62 12.43
C PHE A 731 10.76 -6.20 13.78
N GLY A 732 9.52 -5.88 14.16
CA GLY A 732 8.91 -6.28 15.40
C GLY A 732 9.38 -5.50 16.63
N HIS A 733 10.16 -4.42 16.48
CA HIS A 733 10.64 -3.60 17.60
C HIS A 733 9.54 -2.73 18.22
N GLY A 734 9.55 -2.62 19.53
CA GLY A 734 8.70 -1.71 20.31
C GLY A 734 8.88 -2.00 21.79
N LEU A 735 8.85 -0.95 22.60
CA LEU A 735 9.05 -1.05 24.05
C LEU A 735 7.70 -0.98 24.78
N SER A 736 7.69 -1.45 26.04
CA SER A 736 6.60 -1.30 27.00
C SER A 736 7.08 -0.50 28.21
N TYR A 737 6.17 0.03 29.03
CA TYR A 737 6.53 0.61 30.33
C TYR A 737 6.79 -0.45 31.41
N THR A 738 6.65 -1.72 31.07
CA THR A 738 7.07 -2.85 31.89
C THR A 738 8.09 -3.73 31.17
N THR A 739 8.63 -4.73 31.87
CA THR A 739 9.58 -5.70 31.31
C THR A 739 9.01 -7.10 31.35
N PHE A 740 9.42 -7.95 30.41
CA PHE A 740 8.96 -9.32 30.31
C PHE A 740 10.12 -10.30 30.24
N ARG A 741 10.04 -11.38 31.02
CA ARG A 741 10.97 -12.51 30.96
C ARG A 741 10.31 -13.70 30.29
N TYR A 742 11.06 -14.36 29.42
CA TYR A 742 10.64 -15.55 28.67
C TYR A 742 11.42 -16.74 29.20
N ASP A 743 10.73 -17.78 29.64
CA ASP A 743 11.30 -18.99 30.23
C ASP A 743 10.67 -20.24 29.61
N ASP A 744 11.29 -21.40 29.83
CA ASP A 744 10.73 -22.73 29.56
C ASP A 744 10.21 -22.95 28.13
N LEU A 745 10.95 -22.50 27.11
CA LEU A 745 10.60 -22.79 25.71
C LEU A 745 10.61 -24.30 25.46
N ARG A 746 9.47 -24.83 25.01
CA ARG A 746 9.31 -26.22 24.58
C ARG A 746 8.75 -26.24 23.16
N VAL A 747 9.35 -27.03 22.30
CA VAL A 747 8.95 -27.17 20.90
C VAL A 747 8.67 -28.65 20.61
N SER A 748 7.56 -28.90 19.92
CA SER A 748 7.17 -30.23 19.45
C SER A 748 6.57 -30.14 18.05
N ALA A 749 6.83 -31.13 17.21
CA ALA A 749 6.16 -31.30 15.93
C ALA A 749 5.38 -32.62 15.94
N ALA A 750 4.07 -32.57 15.70
CA ALA A 750 3.20 -33.73 15.65
C ALA A 750 2.02 -33.49 14.69
N GLY A 751 1.64 -34.52 13.92
CA GLY A 751 0.48 -34.44 13.01
C GLY A 751 0.56 -33.31 11.98
N GLY A 752 1.75 -33.02 11.44
CA GLY A 752 1.96 -31.94 10.48
C GLY A 752 1.92 -30.53 11.08
N ARG A 753 1.93 -30.40 12.41
CA ARG A 753 1.89 -29.11 13.11
C ARG A 753 3.07 -28.96 14.07
N VAL A 754 3.71 -27.79 14.03
CA VAL A 754 4.68 -27.38 15.04
C VAL A 754 3.98 -26.58 16.12
N THR A 755 4.30 -26.87 17.38
CA THR A 755 3.84 -26.13 18.55
C THR A 755 5.04 -25.72 19.38
N ALA A 756 5.17 -24.42 19.62
CA ALA A 756 6.07 -23.87 20.61
C ALA A 756 5.26 -23.32 21.80
N THR A 757 5.66 -23.66 23.01
CA THR A 757 5.11 -23.09 24.24
C THR A 757 6.21 -22.40 25.01
N VAL A 758 5.96 -21.17 25.48
CA VAL A 758 6.92 -20.37 26.26
C VAL A 758 6.19 -19.73 27.44
N ARG A 759 6.81 -19.69 28.61
CA ARG A 759 6.26 -18.99 29.77
C ARG A 759 6.72 -17.54 29.73
N VAL A 760 5.77 -16.61 29.65
CA VAL A 760 6.02 -15.17 29.66
C VAL A 760 5.59 -14.59 30.99
N THR A 761 6.49 -13.86 31.64
CA THR A 761 6.26 -13.24 32.96
C THR A 761 6.46 -11.75 32.86
N ASN A 762 5.49 -10.95 33.30
CA ASN A 762 5.69 -9.53 33.49
C ASN A 762 6.52 -9.32 34.76
N THR A 763 7.77 -8.87 34.60
CA THR A 763 8.74 -8.67 35.68
C THR A 763 8.81 -7.24 36.21
N GLY A 764 8.05 -6.32 35.62
CA GLY A 764 8.01 -4.94 36.10
C GLY A 764 6.94 -4.71 37.16
N ARG A 765 6.58 -3.43 37.35
CA ARG A 765 5.73 -2.95 38.46
C ARG A 765 4.33 -2.55 38.05
N ARG A 766 4.01 -2.63 36.76
CA ARG A 766 2.69 -2.28 36.20
C ARG A 766 2.23 -3.34 35.23
N ALA A 767 0.94 -3.35 34.96
CA ALA A 767 0.39 -4.19 33.90
C ALA A 767 0.87 -3.67 32.53
N GLY A 768 1.26 -4.59 31.66
CA GLY A 768 1.78 -4.29 30.33
C GLY A 768 1.30 -5.30 29.29
N ASP A 769 1.36 -4.89 28.03
CA ASP A 769 1.16 -5.78 26.87
C ASP A 769 2.51 -6.23 26.30
N GLU A 770 2.57 -7.48 25.86
CA GLU A 770 3.73 -8.04 25.16
C GLU A 770 3.27 -8.74 23.89
N VAL A 771 4.04 -8.59 22.81
CA VAL A 771 3.82 -9.31 21.54
C VAL A 771 4.94 -10.33 21.41
N VAL A 772 4.60 -11.59 21.71
CA VAL A 772 5.52 -12.72 21.61
C VAL A 772 5.61 -13.15 20.16
N GLN A 773 6.81 -13.13 19.58
CA GLN A 773 7.06 -13.41 18.17
C GLN A 773 7.87 -14.69 18.04
N LEU A 774 7.45 -15.60 17.16
CA LEU A 774 8.17 -16.83 16.82
C LEU A 774 8.69 -16.74 15.40
N TYR A 775 9.99 -16.93 15.27
CA TYR A 775 10.68 -17.02 14.00
C TYR A 775 11.32 -18.38 13.81
N THR A 776 11.57 -18.73 12.55
CA THR A 776 12.39 -19.89 12.18
C THR A 776 13.57 -19.49 11.32
N HIS A 777 14.63 -20.29 11.38
CA HIS A 777 15.76 -20.22 10.45
C HIS A 777 16.20 -21.65 10.11
N GLN A 778 16.26 -21.96 8.81
CA GLN A 778 16.77 -23.24 8.33
C GLN A 778 18.31 -23.16 8.27
N ARG A 779 19.00 -24.06 8.98
CA ARG A 779 20.47 -23.98 9.13
C ARG A 779 21.25 -24.46 7.92
N THR A 780 20.68 -25.40 7.17
CA THR A 780 21.32 -26.01 6.01
C THR A 780 20.32 -26.11 4.87
N SER A 781 20.70 -25.57 3.72
CA SER A 781 20.07 -25.73 2.42
C SER A 781 21.15 -25.52 1.36
N ARG A 782 20.91 -25.97 0.13
CA ARG A 782 21.65 -25.48 -1.04
C ARG A 782 21.27 -24.03 -1.37
N ASP A 783 20.03 -23.66 -1.03
CA ASP A 783 19.42 -22.38 -1.28
C ASP A 783 19.82 -21.36 -0.22
N LYS A 784 19.85 -20.08 -0.61
CA LYS A 784 20.00 -19.00 0.36
C LYS A 784 18.72 -18.91 1.19
N GLU A 785 18.86 -19.17 2.49
CA GLU A 785 17.78 -19.13 3.47
C GLU A 785 17.71 -17.78 4.20
N PRO A 786 16.50 -17.32 4.56
CA PRO A 786 16.30 -16.19 5.44
C PRO A 786 17.06 -16.35 6.76
N ALA A 787 17.60 -15.23 7.26
CA ALA A 787 18.09 -15.11 8.62
C ALA A 787 17.03 -15.51 9.66
N ARG A 788 15.78 -15.11 9.40
CA ARG A 788 14.60 -15.28 10.26
C ARG A 788 13.35 -15.16 9.39
N GLN A 789 12.34 -15.99 9.65
CA GLN A 789 10.99 -15.84 9.10
C GLN A 789 9.96 -15.94 10.21
N LEU A 790 9.05 -14.99 10.30
CA LEU A 790 7.95 -14.99 11.25
C LEU A 790 6.98 -16.12 10.91
N ARG A 791 6.63 -16.94 11.91
CA ARG A 791 5.72 -18.08 11.75
C ARG A 791 4.47 -18.00 12.61
N ALA A 792 4.56 -17.28 13.72
CA ALA A 792 3.43 -17.07 14.63
C ALA A 792 3.73 -15.90 15.56
N PHE A 793 2.69 -15.24 16.04
CA PHE A 793 2.79 -14.26 17.12
C PHE A 793 1.57 -14.34 18.03
N GLN A 794 1.70 -13.80 19.25
CA GLN A 794 0.57 -13.63 20.15
C GLN A 794 0.78 -12.40 21.04
N ARG A 795 -0.19 -11.48 21.03
CA ARG A 795 -0.28 -10.37 21.97
C ARG A 795 -0.91 -10.84 23.28
N VAL A 796 -0.30 -10.51 24.42
CA VAL A 796 -0.79 -10.87 25.77
C VAL A 796 -0.72 -9.69 26.73
N ARG A 797 -1.79 -9.49 27.50
CA ARG A 797 -1.85 -8.55 28.63
C ARG A 797 -1.49 -9.27 29.91
N LEU A 798 -0.53 -8.76 30.69
CA LEU A 798 -0.16 -9.34 31.98
C LEU A 798 -0.07 -8.27 33.07
N ASN A 799 -0.70 -8.55 34.22
CA ASN A 799 -0.48 -7.79 35.44
C ASN A 799 0.95 -8.00 35.98
N ALA A 800 1.46 -7.04 36.76
CA ALA A 800 2.78 -7.10 37.37
C ALA A 800 2.99 -8.42 38.16
N GLY A 801 4.11 -9.09 37.93
CA GLY A 801 4.48 -10.36 38.58
C GLY A 801 3.68 -11.57 38.12
N ARG A 802 2.73 -11.43 37.19
CA ARG A 802 1.95 -12.56 36.65
C ARG A 802 2.65 -13.19 35.45
N SER A 803 2.43 -14.49 35.29
CA SER A 803 2.92 -15.28 34.17
C SER A 803 1.77 -15.92 33.41
N THR A 804 1.96 -16.13 32.11
CA THR A 804 1.11 -17.00 31.28
C THR A 804 1.99 -17.89 30.40
N THR A 805 1.44 -19.01 29.93
CA THR A 805 2.07 -19.83 28.89
C THR A 805 1.48 -19.46 27.54
N VAL A 806 2.31 -18.90 26.68
CA VAL A 806 1.97 -18.53 25.31
C VAL A 806 2.20 -19.76 24.42
N ARG A 807 1.23 -20.06 23.56
CA ARG A 807 1.26 -21.21 22.65
C ARG A 807 1.21 -20.72 21.20
N LEU A 808 2.29 -20.92 20.47
CA LEU A 808 2.49 -20.48 19.09
C LEU A 808 2.51 -21.72 18.19
N THR A 809 1.73 -21.70 17.12
CA THR A 809 1.57 -22.87 16.23
C THR A 809 1.62 -22.47 14.77
N PHE A 810 2.24 -23.32 13.95
CA PHE A 810 2.26 -23.22 12.49
C PHE A 810 2.32 -24.64 11.90
N ASN A 811 1.97 -24.80 10.63
CA ASN A 811 2.02 -26.10 9.96
C ASN A 811 3.47 -26.41 9.52
N THR A 812 3.85 -27.68 9.49
CA THR A 812 5.19 -28.06 8.99
C THR A 812 5.38 -27.69 7.53
N SER A 813 4.30 -27.63 6.75
CA SER A 813 4.31 -27.13 5.36
C SER A 813 4.70 -25.67 5.24
N ASP A 814 4.53 -24.87 6.30
CA ASP A 814 4.86 -23.45 6.27
C ASP A 814 6.38 -23.25 6.23
N LEU A 815 7.17 -24.26 6.62
CA LEU A 815 8.64 -24.27 6.51
C LEU A 815 9.13 -24.50 5.08
N ALA A 816 8.23 -24.72 4.12
CA ALA A 816 8.64 -24.95 2.75
C ALA A 816 9.22 -23.67 2.11
N HIS A 817 10.21 -23.87 1.25
CA HIS A 817 10.68 -22.87 0.28
C HIS A 817 10.56 -23.45 -1.14
N TRP A 818 10.69 -22.60 -2.15
CA TRP A 818 10.53 -22.99 -3.54
C TRP A 818 11.81 -23.61 -4.09
N ASP A 819 11.72 -24.86 -4.54
CA ASP A 819 12.82 -25.59 -5.17
C ASP A 819 12.78 -25.37 -6.69
N VAL A 820 13.61 -24.45 -7.17
CA VAL A 820 13.81 -24.16 -8.60
C VAL A 820 14.42 -25.32 -9.39
N THR A 821 14.90 -26.37 -8.74
CA THR A 821 15.32 -27.56 -9.47
C THR A 821 14.14 -28.44 -9.85
N ARG A 822 13.00 -28.39 -9.16
CA ARG A 822 11.87 -29.31 -9.35
C ARG A 822 10.51 -28.60 -9.45
N ASP A 823 10.51 -27.28 -9.51
CA ASP A 823 9.35 -26.39 -9.67
C ASP A 823 8.23 -26.68 -8.67
N ARG A 824 8.61 -26.78 -7.39
CA ARG A 824 7.65 -27.02 -6.30
C ARG A 824 8.18 -26.58 -4.93
N ASN A 825 7.24 -26.39 -4.02
CA ASN A 825 7.55 -26.22 -2.60
C ASN A 825 8.18 -27.48 -2.00
N VAL A 826 9.24 -27.30 -1.19
CA VAL A 826 9.94 -28.39 -0.50
C VAL A 826 10.15 -28.04 0.98
N VAL A 827 9.87 -28.99 1.87
CA VAL A 827 10.35 -28.97 3.25
C VAL A 827 11.56 -29.90 3.32
N GLU A 828 12.72 -29.37 3.67
CA GLU A 828 13.96 -30.14 3.66
C GLU A 828 14.23 -30.90 4.96
N THR A 829 15.03 -31.96 4.86
CA THR A 829 15.71 -32.56 6.02
C THR A 829 16.74 -31.57 6.52
N SER A 830 16.41 -30.87 7.61
CA SER A 830 17.27 -29.85 8.20
C SER A 830 17.05 -29.73 9.70
N ALA A 831 18.01 -29.09 10.36
CA ALA A 831 17.81 -28.53 11.67
C ALA A 831 17.30 -27.09 11.52
N TYR A 832 16.11 -26.84 12.05
CA TYR A 832 15.49 -25.52 12.08
C TYR A 832 15.71 -24.92 13.48
N ASP A 833 16.23 -23.70 13.52
CA ASP A 833 16.15 -22.88 14.72
C ASP A 833 14.71 -22.40 14.91
N VAL A 834 14.19 -22.57 16.13
CA VAL A 834 12.94 -21.96 16.57
C VAL A 834 13.30 -20.87 17.58
N LEU A 835 13.07 -19.63 17.18
CA LEU A 835 13.52 -18.43 17.86
C LEU A 835 12.30 -17.70 18.41
N VAL A 836 12.24 -17.49 19.73
CA VAL A 836 11.13 -16.76 20.36
C VAL A 836 11.65 -15.49 21.01
N GLY A 837 11.09 -14.36 20.63
CA GLY A 837 11.57 -13.04 21.00
C GLY A 837 10.49 -11.98 21.08
N ALA A 838 10.90 -10.78 21.47
CA ALA A 838 10.06 -9.58 21.48
C ALA A 838 10.22 -8.72 20.21
N SER A 839 11.21 -9.05 19.37
CA SER A 839 11.42 -8.51 18.02
C SER A 839 12.35 -9.45 17.26
N SER A 840 12.61 -9.18 15.97
CA SER A 840 13.56 -9.95 15.17
C SER A 840 15.00 -9.86 15.68
N ALA A 841 15.35 -8.83 16.46
CA ALA A 841 16.67 -8.70 17.07
C ALA A 841 16.72 -9.13 18.56
N ASP A 842 15.62 -8.99 19.32
CA ASP A 842 15.52 -9.39 20.74
C ASP A 842 14.98 -10.82 20.88
N ILE A 843 15.82 -11.80 20.53
CA ILE A 843 15.52 -13.22 20.70
C ILE A 843 15.89 -13.68 22.11
N ARG A 844 14.88 -14.05 22.90
CA ARG A 844 15.02 -14.37 24.33
C ARG A 844 15.11 -15.86 24.62
N GLN A 845 14.53 -16.69 23.76
CA GLN A 845 14.56 -18.15 23.88
C GLN A 845 14.83 -18.79 22.52
N ARG A 846 15.55 -19.93 22.52
CA ARG A 846 15.92 -20.66 21.30
C ARG A 846 15.78 -22.15 21.53
N ALA A 847 15.27 -22.86 20.54
CA ALA A 847 15.24 -24.31 20.48
C ALA A 847 15.62 -24.77 19.08
N ALA A 848 15.96 -26.05 18.94
CA ALA A 848 16.18 -26.67 17.64
C ALA A 848 15.07 -27.68 17.37
N LEU A 849 14.52 -27.64 16.16
CA LEU A 849 13.57 -28.60 15.62
C LEU A 849 14.26 -29.35 14.48
N ARG A 850 14.41 -30.67 14.60
CA ARG A 850 14.87 -31.51 13.49
C ARG A 850 13.65 -32.06 12.75
N LEU A 851 13.60 -31.83 11.45
CA LEU A 851 12.59 -32.43 10.58
C LEU A 851 13.28 -33.32 9.56
N ASN A 852 12.65 -34.45 9.26
CA ASN A 852 13.04 -35.34 8.17
C ASN A 852 12.12 -35.05 6.99
N GLY A 853 12.51 -34.07 6.18
CA GLY A 853 11.86 -33.74 4.92
C GLY A 853 12.60 -34.35 3.73
N GLU A 854 12.63 -33.63 2.62
CA GLU A 854 13.37 -34.04 1.43
C GLU A 854 14.82 -33.52 1.43
N THR A 855 15.64 -34.00 0.51
CA THR A 855 16.91 -33.34 0.17
C THR A 855 16.80 -32.90 -1.27
N ILE A 856 17.07 -31.63 -1.57
CA ILE A 856 17.07 -31.18 -2.95
C ILE A 856 18.23 -31.90 -3.68
N PRO A 857 17.96 -32.65 -4.77
CA PRO A 857 19.00 -33.37 -5.47
C PRO A 857 19.97 -32.40 -6.16
N ALA A 858 21.12 -32.93 -6.59
CA ALA A 858 21.96 -32.22 -7.56
C ALA A 858 21.12 -31.91 -8.81
N ARG A 859 21.33 -30.72 -9.39
CA ARG A 859 20.54 -30.24 -10.51
C ARG A 859 20.81 -31.10 -11.75
N ASP A 860 19.75 -31.61 -12.35
CA ASP A 860 19.80 -32.34 -13.61
C ASP A 860 19.44 -31.41 -14.77
N LEU A 861 20.46 -30.95 -15.49
CA LEU A 861 20.33 -30.13 -16.69
C LEU A 861 20.23 -30.97 -17.97
N THR A 862 20.17 -32.31 -17.90
CA THR A 862 20.02 -33.16 -19.10
C THR A 862 18.60 -33.11 -19.67
N ARG A 863 17.62 -32.80 -18.82
CA ARG A 863 16.26 -32.44 -19.21
C ARG A 863 16.15 -30.98 -19.61
N THR A 864 15.06 -30.63 -20.27
CA THR A 864 14.71 -29.24 -20.53
C THR A 864 14.49 -28.52 -19.20
N THR A 865 15.15 -27.39 -19.02
CA THR A 865 15.09 -26.51 -17.84
C THR A 865 14.71 -25.10 -18.27
N ARG A 866 13.89 -24.38 -17.49
CA ARG A 866 13.60 -22.98 -17.78
C ARG A 866 14.83 -22.13 -17.46
N ALA A 867 15.11 -21.15 -18.30
CA ALA A 867 16.22 -20.24 -18.04
C ALA A 867 16.04 -19.46 -16.73
N VAL A 868 14.79 -19.14 -16.38
CA VAL A 868 14.42 -18.38 -15.17
C VAL A 868 14.64 -19.15 -13.85
N ASP A 869 14.87 -20.47 -13.92
CA ASP A 869 15.09 -21.33 -12.73
C ASP A 869 16.54 -21.25 -12.20
N PHE A 870 17.24 -20.14 -12.42
CA PHE A 870 18.62 -19.96 -11.98
C PHE A 870 18.74 -19.84 -10.46
N ASP A 871 19.93 -20.17 -9.93
CA ASP A 871 20.27 -19.97 -8.51
C ASP A 871 20.83 -18.54 -8.26
N ASP A 872 21.52 -17.97 -9.24
CA ASP A 872 22.09 -16.61 -9.18
C ASP A 872 22.27 -16.02 -10.60
N TYR A 873 22.48 -14.71 -10.70
CA TYR A 873 22.60 -14.00 -11.98
C TYR A 873 23.40 -12.70 -11.88
N ARG A 874 23.69 -12.10 -13.03
CA ARG A 874 24.13 -10.70 -13.15
C ARG A 874 23.58 -10.07 -14.41
N GLY A 875 23.00 -8.88 -14.27
CA GLY A 875 22.62 -7.98 -15.37
C GLY A 875 21.43 -8.39 -16.22
N VAL A 876 21.02 -9.67 -16.15
CA VAL A 876 19.84 -10.16 -16.87
C VAL A 876 18.55 -9.49 -16.41
N ARG A 877 17.56 -9.49 -17.30
CA ARG A 877 16.17 -9.08 -17.08
C ARG A 877 15.26 -10.29 -17.19
N LEU A 878 14.22 -10.35 -16.36
CA LEU A 878 13.15 -11.32 -16.54
C LEU A 878 12.13 -10.74 -17.50
N VAL A 879 11.76 -11.52 -18.51
CA VAL A 879 10.87 -11.09 -19.59
C VAL A 879 9.84 -12.18 -19.87
N ASP A 880 8.79 -11.82 -20.58
CA ASP A 880 7.77 -12.75 -21.00
C ASP A 880 8.27 -13.68 -22.12
N GLU A 881 7.91 -14.95 -22.05
CA GLU A 881 8.20 -15.92 -23.11
C GLU A 881 7.25 -15.73 -24.29
N THR A 882 5.95 -15.65 -24.03
CA THR A 882 4.93 -15.20 -24.98
C THR A 882 4.05 -14.16 -24.31
N LYS A 883 3.22 -13.48 -25.12
CA LYS A 883 2.26 -12.52 -24.55
C LYS A 883 1.28 -13.16 -23.59
N GLU A 884 0.93 -14.41 -23.84
CA GLU A 884 -0.06 -15.14 -23.05
C GLU A 884 0.56 -15.80 -21.81
N ARG A 885 1.74 -16.43 -21.93
CA ARG A 885 2.24 -17.34 -20.89
C ARG A 885 3.76 -17.46 -20.85
N GLY A 886 4.25 -17.79 -19.65
CA GLY A 886 5.63 -18.22 -19.39
C GLY A 886 6.62 -17.06 -19.36
N ASP A 887 7.77 -17.31 -18.73
CA ASP A 887 8.82 -16.32 -18.55
C ASP A 887 10.15 -16.81 -19.12
N ALA A 888 10.92 -15.90 -19.70
CA ALA A 888 12.22 -16.10 -20.27
C ALA A 888 13.24 -15.14 -19.63
N VAL A 889 14.52 -15.33 -19.96
CA VAL A 889 15.60 -14.43 -19.54
C VAL A 889 16.04 -13.60 -20.73
N GLY A 890 15.94 -12.27 -20.61
CA GLY A 890 16.57 -11.32 -21.52
C GLY A 890 17.95 -10.94 -21.02
N ALA A 891 18.95 -10.97 -21.87
CA ALA A 891 20.34 -10.72 -21.48
C ALA A 891 21.08 -9.89 -22.53
N ALA A 892 22.04 -9.09 -22.08
CA ALA A 892 22.97 -8.31 -22.88
C ALA A 892 24.42 -8.85 -22.75
N ASP A 893 25.37 -8.16 -23.38
CA ASP A 893 26.78 -8.56 -23.38
C ASP A 893 27.40 -8.55 -21.98
N GLY A 894 27.93 -9.70 -21.56
CA GLY A 894 28.58 -9.90 -20.26
C GLY A 894 27.63 -10.26 -19.11
N ASP A 895 26.32 -10.32 -19.37
CA ASP A 895 25.34 -10.85 -18.43
C ASP A 895 25.52 -12.35 -18.26
N TRP A 896 25.08 -12.89 -17.12
CA TRP A 896 25.17 -14.33 -16.89
C TRP A 896 24.10 -14.87 -15.93
N LEU A 897 23.83 -16.16 -16.08
CA LEU A 897 23.05 -17.00 -15.17
C LEU A 897 23.94 -18.06 -14.54
N ARG A 898 23.66 -18.42 -13.29
CA ARG A 898 24.31 -19.52 -12.57
C ARG A 898 23.28 -20.58 -12.19
N PHE A 899 23.61 -21.82 -12.51
CA PHE A 899 22.91 -23.02 -12.09
C PHE A 899 23.85 -23.81 -11.17
N ALA A 900 23.57 -23.80 -9.88
CA ALA A 900 24.44 -24.38 -8.87
C ALA A 900 24.28 -25.90 -8.79
N ASP A 901 25.35 -26.58 -8.39
CA ASP A 901 25.33 -27.98 -8.00
C ASP A 901 24.77 -28.94 -9.07
N VAL A 902 25.20 -28.76 -10.32
CA VAL A 902 24.75 -29.54 -11.47
C VAL A 902 25.48 -30.87 -11.55
N SER A 903 24.74 -31.96 -11.77
CA SER A 903 25.29 -33.28 -12.06
C SER A 903 25.29 -33.55 -13.57
N LEU A 904 26.46 -33.47 -14.19
CA LEU A 904 26.67 -33.76 -15.63
C LEU A 904 27.01 -35.23 -15.91
N GLY A 905 27.08 -36.07 -14.86
CA GLY A 905 27.31 -37.51 -14.98
C GLY A 905 28.60 -37.86 -15.74
N ALA A 906 28.51 -38.80 -16.69
CA ALA A 906 29.63 -39.27 -17.50
C ALA A 906 30.13 -38.23 -18.52
N GLY A 907 29.35 -37.17 -18.78
CA GLY A 907 29.68 -36.08 -19.69
C GLY A 907 28.49 -35.59 -20.49
N ALA A 908 28.26 -34.28 -20.49
CA ALA A 908 27.41 -33.61 -21.46
C ALA A 908 28.22 -33.30 -22.73
N ALA A 909 27.62 -33.59 -23.89
CA ALA A 909 28.23 -33.41 -25.21
C ALA A 909 27.56 -32.29 -26.02
N THR A 910 26.34 -31.89 -25.66
CA THR A 910 25.58 -30.92 -26.44
C THR A 910 24.76 -29.99 -25.55
N PHE A 911 24.93 -28.69 -25.76
CA PHE A 911 23.98 -27.67 -25.31
C PHE A 911 22.87 -27.54 -26.36
N THR A 912 21.63 -27.45 -25.92
CA THR A 912 20.48 -27.11 -26.77
C THR A 912 19.65 -26.07 -26.05
N GLY A 913 19.50 -24.89 -26.66
CA GLY A 913 18.73 -23.77 -26.11
C GLY A 913 17.61 -23.35 -27.05
N SER A 914 16.49 -22.89 -26.49
CA SER A 914 15.42 -22.19 -27.20
C SER A 914 15.64 -20.69 -27.00
N ALA A 915 16.17 -20.00 -28.01
CA ALA A 915 16.59 -18.61 -27.91
C ALA A 915 16.00 -17.74 -29.02
N ALA A 916 15.72 -16.48 -28.70
CA ALA A 916 15.25 -15.45 -29.64
C ALA A 916 16.22 -14.28 -29.64
N SER A 917 16.39 -13.62 -30.79
CA SER A 917 17.29 -12.47 -30.93
C SER A 917 16.86 -11.61 -32.11
N ALA A 918 16.78 -10.29 -31.92
CA ALA A 918 16.53 -9.36 -33.02
C ALA A 918 17.77 -9.17 -33.93
N GLY A 919 18.97 -9.38 -33.37
CA GLY A 919 20.25 -9.35 -34.08
C GLY A 919 20.92 -10.73 -34.06
N SER A 920 22.22 -10.76 -33.83
CA SER A 920 22.95 -12.00 -33.56
C SER A 920 23.60 -11.93 -32.19
N GLY A 921 23.66 -13.06 -31.49
CA GLY A 921 24.41 -13.18 -30.24
C GLY A 921 24.98 -14.56 -30.04
N SER A 922 25.47 -14.83 -28.83
CA SER A 922 25.91 -16.17 -28.43
C SER A 922 25.73 -16.40 -26.94
N ILE A 923 25.63 -17.68 -26.59
CA ILE A 923 25.56 -18.15 -25.22
C ILE A 923 26.77 -19.06 -24.99
N GLU A 924 27.63 -18.68 -24.07
CA GLU A 924 28.77 -19.49 -23.62
C GLU A 924 28.40 -20.30 -22.40
N VAL A 925 28.74 -21.59 -22.40
CA VAL A 925 28.56 -22.48 -21.25
C VAL A 925 29.89 -22.59 -20.53
N HIS A 926 30.00 -22.01 -19.34
CA HIS A 926 31.18 -22.11 -18.49
C HIS A 926 30.95 -23.00 -17.28
N LEU A 927 32.02 -23.58 -16.76
CA LEU A 927 32.02 -24.36 -15.53
C LEU A 927 32.63 -23.55 -14.38
N ASP A 928 32.03 -23.67 -13.20
CA ASP A 928 32.47 -23.17 -11.88
C ASP A 928 32.56 -21.64 -11.70
N SER A 929 32.70 -20.84 -12.76
CA SER A 929 32.57 -19.37 -12.71
C SER A 929 32.25 -18.78 -14.10
N PRO A 930 31.79 -17.51 -14.20
CA PRO A 930 31.54 -16.85 -15.50
C PRO A 930 32.79 -16.74 -16.40
N ALA A 931 33.99 -16.80 -15.83
CA ALA A 931 35.26 -16.80 -16.56
C ALA A 931 36.00 -18.15 -16.42
N GLY A 932 35.29 -19.20 -16.00
CA GLY A 932 35.83 -20.53 -15.80
C GLY A 932 36.04 -21.27 -17.11
N PRO A 933 36.40 -22.57 -17.06
CA PRO A 933 36.57 -23.38 -18.26
C PRO A 933 35.35 -23.30 -19.18
N LEU A 934 35.57 -22.83 -20.42
CA LEU A 934 34.56 -22.80 -21.46
C LEU A 934 34.30 -24.22 -21.96
N ALA A 935 33.06 -24.69 -21.80
CA ALA A 935 32.63 -25.98 -22.32
C ALA A 935 32.18 -25.88 -23.78
N GLY A 936 31.55 -24.78 -24.18
CA GLY A 936 31.16 -24.55 -25.58
C GLY A 936 30.38 -23.25 -25.75
N THR A 937 30.26 -22.80 -27.00
CA THR A 937 29.59 -21.55 -27.39
C THR A 937 28.52 -21.84 -28.42
N ALA A 938 27.27 -21.45 -28.13
CA ALA A 938 26.13 -21.57 -29.02
C ALA A 938 25.85 -20.24 -29.70
N THR A 939 25.90 -20.19 -31.04
CA THR A 939 25.53 -18.99 -31.79
C THR A 939 24.03 -18.87 -31.90
N VAL A 940 23.48 -17.69 -31.62
CA VAL A 940 22.07 -17.35 -31.77
C VAL A 940 21.94 -16.39 -32.96
N GLY A 941 21.35 -16.88 -34.06
CA GLY A 941 21.03 -16.04 -35.21
C GLY A 941 19.80 -15.16 -34.95
N GLY A 942 19.59 -14.18 -35.83
CA GLY A 942 18.38 -13.35 -35.77
C GLY A 942 17.13 -14.16 -36.08
N THR A 943 16.19 -14.15 -35.14
CA THR A 943 14.91 -14.87 -35.27
C THR A 943 13.81 -14.00 -35.88
N GLY A 944 13.99 -12.67 -35.91
CA GLY A 944 13.06 -11.73 -36.55
C GLY A 944 12.13 -11.04 -35.55
N ASP A 945 11.76 -11.71 -34.47
CA ASP A 945 10.93 -11.18 -33.38
C ASP A 945 11.37 -11.75 -32.02
N VAL A 946 11.09 -11.03 -30.93
CA VAL A 946 11.46 -11.42 -29.56
C VAL A 946 10.67 -12.61 -29.02
N TYR A 947 9.51 -12.93 -29.61
CA TYR A 947 8.68 -14.09 -29.28
C TYR A 947 8.90 -15.27 -30.25
N GLU A 948 9.71 -15.09 -31.29
CA GLU A 948 10.07 -16.17 -32.21
C GLU A 948 11.34 -16.86 -31.73
N TYR A 949 11.18 -17.99 -31.03
CA TYR A 949 12.32 -18.77 -30.52
C TYR A 949 12.79 -19.81 -31.54
N ALA A 950 14.10 -19.87 -31.72
CA ALA A 950 14.77 -20.89 -32.52
C ALA A 950 15.65 -21.79 -31.65
N THR A 951 15.83 -23.03 -32.10
CA THR A 951 16.77 -23.95 -31.46
C THR A 951 18.20 -23.55 -31.84
N THR A 952 19.03 -23.27 -30.83
CA THR A 952 20.48 -23.14 -30.95
C THR A 952 21.18 -24.32 -30.29
N THR A 953 22.35 -24.70 -30.82
CA THR A 953 23.13 -25.83 -30.28
C THR A 953 24.62 -25.52 -30.24
N ALA A 954 25.33 -26.16 -29.31
CA ALA A 954 26.78 -26.16 -29.25
C ALA A 954 27.32 -27.52 -28.83
N ALA A 955 28.45 -27.92 -29.40
CA ALA A 955 29.22 -29.03 -28.86
C ALA A 955 29.85 -28.63 -27.52
N LEU A 956 29.80 -29.53 -26.54
CA LEU A 956 30.38 -29.32 -25.22
C LEU A 956 31.62 -30.19 -25.03
N HIS A 957 32.66 -29.60 -24.46
CA HIS A 957 33.94 -30.23 -24.17
C HIS A 957 34.26 -30.11 -22.68
N GLY A 958 34.70 -31.21 -22.07
CA GLY A 958 35.12 -31.21 -20.66
C GLY A 958 33.99 -31.14 -19.61
N ALA A 959 32.73 -31.02 -20.04
CA ALA A 959 31.55 -30.91 -19.17
C ALA A 959 31.12 -32.26 -18.55
N LYS A 960 31.79 -32.72 -17.49
CA LYS A 960 31.50 -33.99 -16.80
C LYS A 960 31.64 -33.86 -15.29
N GLY A 961 30.99 -34.73 -14.52
CA GLY A 961 31.08 -34.66 -13.05
C GLY A 961 30.12 -33.63 -12.45
N ARG A 962 30.55 -32.96 -11.37
CA ARG A 962 29.71 -32.05 -10.57
C ARG A 962 30.29 -30.64 -10.60
N HIS A 963 29.49 -29.67 -11.06
CA HIS A 963 29.93 -28.30 -11.32
C HIS A 963 28.81 -27.30 -11.03
N ASP A 964 29.18 -26.05 -10.81
CA ASP A 964 28.26 -24.95 -11.10
C ASP A 964 28.34 -24.66 -12.61
N VAL A 965 27.19 -24.50 -13.27
CA VAL A 965 27.13 -24.17 -14.69
C VAL A 965 26.74 -22.72 -14.83
N TYR A 966 27.49 -21.98 -15.64
CA TYR A 966 27.19 -20.60 -15.99
C TYR A 966 26.82 -20.51 -17.45
N LEU A 967 25.76 -19.75 -17.75
CA LEU A 967 25.45 -19.30 -19.10
C LEU A 967 25.85 -17.83 -19.18
N VAL A 968 26.81 -17.51 -20.03
CA VAL A 968 27.30 -16.13 -20.26
C VAL A 968 26.82 -15.65 -21.62
N PHE A 969 26.23 -14.46 -21.66
CA PHE A 969 25.54 -13.93 -22.82
C PHE A 969 26.39 -12.89 -23.55
N HIS A 970 26.32 -12.92 -24.88
CA HIS A 970 26.94 -11.93 -25.77
C HIS A 970 25.91 -11.46 -26.79
N GLY A 971 25.62 -10.16 -26.80
CA GLY A 971 24.54 -9.57 -27.59
C GLY A 971 23.18 -9.60 -26.87
N ASP A 972 22.21 -8.84 -27.39
CA ASP A 972 20.85 -8.75 -26.85
C ASP A 972 20.00 -9.93 -27.35
N LEU A 973 19.70 -10.87 -26.45
CA LEU A 973 18.95 -12.09 -26.77
C LEU A 973 18.05 -12.53 -25.61
N ARG A 974 17.04 -13.33 -25.91
CA ARG A 974 16.18 -14.02 -24.94
C ARG A 974 16.47 -15.51 -24.93
N LEU A 975 16.48 -16.13 -23.75
CA LEU A 975 16.56 -17.59 -23.58
C LEU A 975 15.34 -18.06 -22.78
N SER A 976 14.53 -18.93 -23.37
CA SER A 976 13.35 -19.51 -22.71
C SER A 976 13.71 -20.76 -21.92
N THR A 977 14.33 -21.74 -22.60
CA THR A 977 14.70 -23.03 -22.03
C THR A 977 16.01 -23.53 -22.59
N PHE A 978 16.65 -24.46 -21.88
CA PHE A 978 17.85 -25.14 -22.37
C PHE A 978 18.03 -26.54 -21.76
N SER A 979 18.98 -27.32 -22.31
CA SER A 979 19.44 -28.59 -21.75
C SER A 979 20.89 -28.89 -22.15
N LEU A 980 21.58 -29.71 -21.34
CA LEU A 980 22.94 -30.21 -21.53
C LEU A 980 22.90 -31.75 -21.64
N ARG A 981 22.83 -32.30 -22.86
CA ARG A 981 22.64 -33.74 -23.09
C ARG A 981 23.94 -34.47 -23.35
N GLY A 982 24.02 -35.74 -22.95
CA GLY A 982 25.14 -36.63 -23.29
C GLY A 982 25.17 -36.99 -24.78
N ALA A 983 26.27 -37.59 -25.24
CA ALA A 983 26.29 -38.25 -26.55
C ALA A 983 25.36 -39.47 -26.47
N GLY A 984 24.27 -39.43 -27.24
CA GLY A 984 23.27 -40.50 -27.29
C GLY A 984 23.82 -41.83 -27.78
#